data_AF-A0A497U4A5-F1
#
_entry.id   AF-A0A497U4A5-F1
#
_cell.length_a   1.000
_cell.length_b   1.000
_cell.length_c   1.000
_cell.angle_alpha   90.00
_cell.angle_beta   90.00
_cell.angle_gamma   90.00
#
_symmetry.space_group_name_H-M   'P 1'
#
loop_
_entity.id
_entity.type
_entity.pdbx_description
1 polymer ?
#
loop_
_entity_poly.entity_id
_entity_poly.type
_entity_poly.pdbx_seq_one_letter_code
_entity_poly.pdbx_strand_id
1 'polypeptide(L)'
;MKSFRVPAFLQALLIIAAAYLAFKFGFPPLLPQTLMIQYMIITIIGVLLYFSFDDERWAEFQAPILATLRNDNLVVVRWFFLIAVPLVVGYTIYNMVKPSNDAPVELRQVHPAPPASVKVFGKSFDLATLENPIRDEILATLVSDKEAGWEKYQTAVSAGRDVYYQNCFYCHGDLLDGQGHYGSGFNPQPINFQDPTVIPQLQEAFLFWRITTGGPGLPKEGTPWNSAMPVWHEMLSEQDVWNVITFIFDYNGQVPRIWDPDISRVVTGMKDKVLAKRKEIKGKDLYKFRCEVCHGEQGAGDGVAAELMYPKPRDFTLALFKYKTSPGTLLPLDDDLFNTIKNGLTGTGMPGWASLMSDEQIRSLIPVIKGFDITAAWAPDDAEDESFDDDGHYIKTDFRQVTEVEPEGGQIPYSDESVTKGRDAFIKSCKECHGRAGRGNIVSGKKLEDDWGFRIWPRDLTKPWTWRATQSTESAEKERDATVKAIYTRLSIGIPGTPMPAHRAVEEGNKDPVSLEDRWHISNFVYSLRDTAVQPKNGAVVTGTKVSGGVPTSLADERWNGADAVTLSLVPNIIKEERLFTPLNDAVTVRAIYNEKEIAFLLEVDDRTESRPGIEYFTDLQDENKEMHADAVAIQFPMEAAYMSAPMVEKPLYRHGDKRHHTTIWYWNAGSVEPKRDASAVLMEGVGPNKRPKLREADGTFSAAGEWKDGKWRVIMTRPRSGGAIGDIDFVEGQFMPISFANWDGSNGEVGSKHTLSTWYWLFLPPEFDYQRVYGLPAGIALLVFLAGLMLVRLQQKKVKG
;
A
#
# COMPACT_ATOMS: atom_id res chain seq x y z
N MET A 1 -10.10 4.40 68.20
CA MET A 1 -9.87 4.64 66.76
C MET A 1 -11.24 4.58 66.06
N LYS A 2 -11.80 5.71 65.64
CA LYS A 2 -13.04 5.70 64.84
C LYS A 2 -12.68 5.19 63.44
N SER A 3 -13.31 4.13 62.99
CA SER A 3 -13.09 3.54 61.65
C SER A 3 -13.36 4.58 60.58
N PHE A 4 -12.39 4.85 59.72
CA PHE A 4 -12.55 5.69 58.54
C PHE A 4 -13.49 4.97 57.55
N ARG A 5 -14.78 5.32 57.54
CA ARG A 5 -15.76 4.84 56.55
C ARG A 5 -15.73 5.80 55.36
N VAL A 6 -15.48 5.28 54.16
CA VAL A 6 -15.56 6.04 52.91
C VAL A 6 -17.04 6.39 52.65
N PRO A 7 -17.42 7.64 52.38
CA PRO A 7 -18.81 8.01 52.09
C PRO A 7 -19.41 7.25 50.91
N ALA A 8 -20.70 6.92 50.95
CA ALA A 8 -21.41 6.19 49.90
C ALA A 8 -21.19 6.76 48.47
N PHE A 9 -21.20 8.09 48.32
CA PHE A 9 -20.90 8.75 47.05
C PHE A 9 -19.48 8.46 46.52
N LEU A 10 -18.48 8.51 47.41
CA LEU A 10 -17.08 8.20 47.06
C LEU A 10 -16.90 6.71 46.77
N GLN A 11 -17.61 5.82 47.48
CA GLN A 11 -17.63 4.40 47.16
C GLN A 11 -18.16 4.15 45.75
N ALA A 12 -19.27 4.78 45.37
CA ALA A 12 -19.83 4.68 44.02
C ALA A 12 -18.84 5.14 42.94
N LEU A 13 -18.19 6.29 43.13
CA LEU A 13 -17.18 6.81 42.21
C LEU A 13 -15.96 5.90 42.11
N LEU A 14 -15.48 5.35 43.23
CA LEU A 14 -14.36 4.42 43.25
C LEU A 14 -14.69 3.12 42.52
N ILE A 15 -15.89 2.58 42.67
CA ILE A 15 -16.34 1.37 41.95
C ILE A 15 -16.38 1.64 40.45
N ILE A 16 -16.97 2.77 40.02
CA ILE A 16 -17.02 3.15 38.60
C ILE A 16 -15.61 3.35 38.03
N ALA A 17 -14.73 4.04 38.77
CA ALA A 17 -13.34 4.25 38.35
C ALA A 17 -12.56 2.93 38.28
N ALA A 18 -12.70 2.05 39.27
CA ALA A 18 -12.06 0.75 39.29
C ALA A 18 -12.55 -0.14 38.14
N ALA A 19 -13.85 -0.15 37.85
CA ALA A 19 -14.41 -0.87 36.72
C ALA A 19 -13.88 -0.33 35.38
N TYR A 20 -13.81 1.00 35.22
CA TYR A 20 -13.21 1.61 34.04
C TYR A 20 -11.73 1.21 33.87
N LEU A 21 -10.93 1.26 34.94
CA LEU A 21 -9.52 0.85 34.90
C LEU A 21 -9.38 -0.65 34.59
N ALA A 22 -10.24 -1.49 35.16
CA ALA A 22 -10.26 -2.92 34.88
C ALA A 22 -10.61 -3.22 33.42
N PHE A 23 -11.62 -2.56 32.85
CA PHE A 23 -11.97 -2.71 31.43
C PHE A 23 -10.91 -2.13 30.49
N LYS A 24 -10.26 -1.04 30.89
CA LYS A 24 -9.25 -0.36 30.08
C LYS A 24 -7.89 -1.06 30.10
N PHE A 25 -7.49 -1.68 31.22
CA PHE A 25 -6.14 -2.22 31.38
C PHE A 25 -6.09 -3.71 31.72
N GLY A 26 -7.21 -4.29 32.16
CA GLY A 26 -7.27 -5.68 32.62
C GLY A 26 -7.51 -6.71 31.52
N PHE A 27 -7.96 -6.30 30.32
CA PHE A 27 -8.25 -7.20 29.21
C PHE A 27 -7.46 -6.77 27.95
N PRO A 28 -6.34 -7.45 27.63
CA PRO A 28 -5.69 -7.36 26.33
C PRO A 28 -6.29 -8.38 25.34
N PRO A 29 -6.63 -8.00 24.09
CA PRO A 29 -6.51 -6.66 23.52
C PRO A 29 -7.54 -5.68 24.11
N LEU A 30 -7.17 -4.39 24.10
CA LEU A 30 -8.00 -3.31 24.63
C LEU A 30 -9.42 -3.35 24.04
N LEU A 31 -10.43 -3.27 24.91
CA LEU A 31 -11.83 -3.33 24.49
C LEU A 31 -12.17 -2.19 23.52
N PRO A 32 -12.90 -2.46 22.41
CA PRO A 32 -13.42 -1.42 21.53
C PRO A 32 -14.27 -0.40 22.31
N GLN A 33 -14.18 0.87 21.92
CA GLN A 33 -14.83 1.97 22.65
C GLN A 33 -16.34 1.77 22.82
N THR A 34 -17.03 1.18 21.84
CA THR A 34 -18.46 0.88 21.90
C THR A 34 -18.80 -0.15 22.99
N LEU A 35 -18.01 -1.21 23.10
CA LEU A 35 -18.17 -2.23 24.15
C LEU A 35 -17.85 -1.66 25.53
N MET A 36 -16.80 -0.85 25.63
CA MET A 36 -16.46 -0.14 26.86
C MET A 36 -17.61 0.76 27.32
N ILE A 37 -18.23 1.53 26.41
CA ILE A 37 -19.40 2.37 26.74
C ILE A 37 -20.56 1.50 27.24
N GLN A 38 -20.88 0.40 26.56
CA GLN A 38 -21.96 -0.50 26.98
C GLN A 38 -21.74 -1.07 28.39
N TYR A 39 -20.54 -1.60 28.67
CA TYR A 39 -20.21 -2.14 29.98
C TYR A 39 -20.19 -1.06 31.07
N MET A 40 -19.73 0.14 30.76
CA MET A 40 -19.76 1.25 31.72
C MET A 40 -21.19 1.72 32.02
N ILE A 41 -22.10 1.74 31.03
CA ILE A 41 -23.53 2.06 31.25
C ILE A 41 -24.15 1.03 32.20
N ILE A 42 -23.95 -0.27 31.94
CA ILE A 42 -24.45 -1.35 32.79
C ILE A 42 -23.89 -1.22 34.22
N THR A 43 -22.60 -0.92 34.35
CA THR A 43 -21.93 -0.70 35.64
C THR A 43 -22.55 0.48 36.40
N ILE A 44 -22.74 1.63 35.73
CA ILE A 44 -23.33 2.83 36.34
C ILE A 44 -24.77 2.55 36.80
N ILE A 45 -25.58 1.90 35.97
CA ILE A 45 -26.95 1.51 36.33
C ILE A 45 -26.94 0.59 37.55
N GLY A 46 -26.07 -0.43 37.56
CA GLY A 46 -25.93 -1.34 38.70
C GLY A 46 -25.54 -0.64 40.00
N VAL A 47 -24.57 0.29 39.93
CA VAL A 47 -24.15 1.11 41.08
C VAL A 47 -25.30 1.98 41.59
N LEU A 48 -26.02 2.66 40.69
CA LEU A 48 -27.15 3.51 41.07
C LEU A 48 -28.29 2.69 41.68
N LEU A 49 -28.61 1.52 41.12
CA LEU A 49 -29.62 0.61 41.69
C LEU A 49 -29.21 0.13 43.08
N TYR A 50 -27.94 -0.21 43.30
CA TYR A 50 -27.46 -0.64 44.62
C TYR A 50 -27.63 0.43 45.70
N PHE A 51 -27.28 1.69 45.41
CA PHE A 51 -27.40 2.78 46.38
C PHE A 51 -28.82 3.33 46.51
N SER A 52 -29.67 3.18 45.49
CA SER A 52 -31.07 3.61 45.52
C SER A 52 -32.04 2.56 46.08
N PHE A 53 -31.59 1.32 46.29
CA PHE A 53 -32.41 0.23 46.83
C PHE A 53 -32.78 0.41 48.31
N ASP A 54 -32.01 1.20 49.06
CA ASP A 54 -32.16 1.41 50.50
C ASP A 54 -32.15 2.90 50.81
N ASP A 55 -33.18 3.39 51.50
CA ASP A 55 -33.40 4.82 51.74
C ASP A 55 -32.24 5.46 52.53
N GLU A 56 -31.64 4.72 53.47
CA GLU A 56 -30.51 5.19 54.28
C GLU A 56 -29.25 5.38 53.41
N ARG A 57 -28.91 4.37 52.60
CA ARG A 57 -27.80 4.47 51.63
C ARG A 57 -28.02 5.54 50.58
N TRP A 58 -29.26 5.72 50.12
CA TRP A 58 -29.59 6.74 49.14
C TRP A 58 -29.43 8.15 49.72
N ALA A 59 -29.87 8.36 50.96
CA ALA A 59 -29.64 9.60 51.68
C ALA A 59 -28.14 9.89 51.88
N GLU A 60 -27.35 8.88 52.25
CA GLU A 60 -25.89 9.00 52.40
C GLU A 60 -25.19 9.28 51.06
N PHE A 61 -25.64 8.67 49.97
CA PHE A 61 -25.15 8.90 48.61
C PHE A 61 -25.43 10.33 48.13
N GLN A 62 -26.63 10.86 48.40
CA GLN A 62 -27.00 12.22 48.02
C GLN A 62 -26.39 13.30 48.92
N ALA A 63 -26.00 12.97 50.16
CA ALA A 63 -25.56 13.94 51.16
C ALA A 63 -24.44 14.88 50.68
N PRO A 64 -23.38 14.41 49.98
CA PRO A 64 -22.33 15.30 49.47
C PRO A 64 -22.84 16.26 48.38
N ILE A 65 -23.72 15.77 47.49
CA ILE A 65 -24.32 16.58 46.42
C ILE A 65 -25.20 17.68 47.03
N LEU A 66 -26.06 17.30 47.96
CA LEU A 66 -26.93 18.24 48.67
C LEU A 66 -26.13 19.23 49.52
N ALA A 67 -25.03 18.79 50.14
CA ALA A 67 -24.13 19.66 50.89
C ALA A 67 -23.48 20.70 49.97
N THR A 68 -22.98 20.31 48.80
CA THR A 68 -22.43 21.26 47.82
C THR A 68 -23.46 22.27 47.33
N LEU A 69 -24.73 21.86 47.16
CA LEU A 69 -25.81 22.75 46.73
C LEU A 69 -26.33 23.68 47.84
N ARG A 70 -26.30 23.25 49.11
CA ARG A 70 -26.95 23.93 50.25
C ARG A 70 -25.99 24.68 51.17
N ASN A 71 -24.77 24.17 51.39
CA ASN A 71 -23.83 24.69 52.39
C ASN A 71 -23.02 25.88 51.85
N ASP A 72 -23.06 27.00 52.55
CA ASP A 72 -22.38 28.24 52.16
C ASP A 72 -20.85 28.18 52.29
N ASN A 73 -20.31 27.23 53.06
CA ASN A 73 -18.85 27.01 53.14
C ASN A 73 -18.28 26.29 51.91
N LEU A 74 -19.13 25.73 51.03
CA LEU A 74 -18.73 25.00 49.82
C LEU A 74 -18.96 25.80 48.53
N VAL A 75 -19.07 27.14 48.63
CA VAL A 75 -19.35 28.03 47.48
C VAL A 75 -18.34 27.86 46.35
N VAL A 76 -17.04 27.71 46.65
CA VAL A 76 -16.00 27.48 45.63
C VAL A 76 -16.23 26.18 44.88
N VAL A 77 -16.51 25.09 45.60
CA VAL A 77 -16.80 23.77 45.02
C VAL A 77 -18.09 23.81 44.20
N ARG A 78 -19.10 24.54 44.67
CA ARG A 78 -20.36 24.73 43.95
C ARG A 78 -20.15 25.46 42.63
N TRP A 79 -19.39 26.56 42.63
CA TRP A 79 -19.07 27.30 41.41
C TRP A 79 -18.22 26.50 40.44
N PHE A 80 -17.29 25.69 40.95
CA PHE A 80 -16.54 24.74 40.11
C PHE A 80 -17.49 23.84 39.32
N PHE A 81 -18.44 23.16 39.97
CA PHE A 81 -19.39 22.29 39.25
C PHE A 81 -20.38 23.04 38.38
N LEU A 82 -20.85 24.23 38.82
CA LEU A 82 -21.71 25.09 38.00
C LEU A 82 -21.04 25.52 36.71
N ILE A 83 -19.71 25.63 36.65
CA ILE A 83 -18.98 26.00 35.43
C ILE A 83 -18.53 24.75 34.66
N ALA A 84 -17.95 23.77 35.35
CA ALA A 84 -17.37 22.58 34.72
C ALA A 84 -18.44 21.73 34.00
N VAL A 85 -19.62 21.54 34.60
CA VAL A 85 -20.68 20.72 33.98
C VAL A 85 -21.18 21.32 32.67
N PRO A 86 -21.59 22.61 32.61
CA PRO A 86 -21.88 23.29 31.34
C PRO A 86 -20.76 23.23 30.31
N LEU A 87 -19.50 23.42 30.71
CA LEU A 87 -18.37 23.35 29.78
C LEU A 87 -18.19 21.96 29.19
N VAL A 88 -18.29 20.90 30.01
CA VAL A 88 -18.21 19.52 29.54
C VAL A 88 -19.39 19.19 28.62
N VAL A 89 -20.61 19.59 28.97
CA VAL A 89 -21.79 19.37 28.12
C VAL A 89 -21.64 20.14 26.80
N GLY A 90 -21.27 21.43 26.86
CA GLY A 90 -21.00 22.25 25.68
C GLY A 90 -19.92 21.63 24.79
N TYR A 91 -18.79 21.22 25.36
CA TYR A 91 -17.72 20.52 24.63
C TYR A 91 -18.20 19.20 24.00
N THR A 92 -19.07 18.48 24.70
CA THR A 92 -19.66 17.24 24.18
C THR A 92 -20.55 17.53 22.97
N ILE A 93 -21.47 18.50 23.07
CA ILE A 93 -22.31 18.91 21.95
C ILE A 93 -21.45 19.43 20.79
N TYR A 94 -20.43 20.25 21.06
CA TYR A 94 -19.49 20.73 20.06
C TYR A 94 -18.86 19.55 19.29
N ASN A 95 -18.41 18.51 19.99
CA ASN A 95 -17.87 17.32 19.32
C ASN A 95 -18.91 16.51 18.54
N MET A 96 -20.20 16.61 18.88
CA MET A 96 -21.29 15.95 18.14
C MET A 96 -21.71 16.72 16.89
N VAL A 97 -21.61 18.05 16.90
CA VAL A 97 -22.12 18.90 15.81
C VAL A 97 -21.03 19.49 14.91
N LYS A 98 -19.77 19.45 15.35
CA LYS A 98 -18.63 19.82 14.48
C LYS A 98 -18.63 18.89 13.25
N PRO A 99 -18.44 19.41 12.02
CA PRO A 99 -18.28 18.58 10.84
C PRO A 99 -17.12 17.60 11.02
N SER A 100 -17.34 16.34 10.67
CA SER A 100 -16.27 15.34 10.55
C SER A 100 -15.72 15.38 9.13
N ASN A 101 -14.42 15.65 9.01
CA ASN A 101 -13.69 15.52 7.75
C ASN A 101 -13.00 14.15 7.64
N ASP A 102 -13.17 13.29 8.65
CA ASP A 102 -12.63 11.95 8.64
C ASP A 102 -13.52 11.04 7.79
N ALA A 103 -12.88 10.24 6.92
CA ALA A 103 -13.57 9.28 6.07
C ALA A 103 -14.42 8.30 6.90
N PRO A 104 -15.56 7.82 6.36
CA PRO A 104 -16.41 6.86 7.05
C PRO A 104 -15.62 5.59 7.41
N VAL A 105 -15.86 5.04 8.61
CA VAL A 105 -15.26 3.77 9.02
C VAL A 105 -15.90 2.63 8.22
N GLU A 106 -15.08 1.95 7.41
CA GLU A 106 -15.48 0.75 6.67
C GLU A 106 -15.35 -0.48 7.59
N LEU A 107 -16.41 -0.76 8.37
CA LEU A 107 -16.48 -1.97 9.18
C LEU A 107 -16.65 -3.19 8.27
N ARG A 108 -15.67 -4.09 8.28
CA ARG A 108 -15.70 -5.34 7.52
C ARG A 108 -15.30 -6.54 8.39
N GLN A 109 -15.94 -7.68 8.17
CA GLN A 109 -15.46 -8.95 8.71
C GLN A 109 -14.34 -9.49 7.81
N VAL A 110 -13.11 -9.61 8.35
CA VAL A 110 -11.93 -10.07 7.60
C VAL A 110 -12.07 -11.53 7.15
N HIS A 111 -12.73 -12.36 7.95
CA HIS A 111 -13.02 -13.77 7.66
C HIS A 111 -14.54 -14.01 7.72
N PRO A 112 -15.28 -13.71 6.64
CA PRO A 112 -16.71 -13.96 6.60
C PRO A 112 -16.99 -15.47 6.66
N ALA A 113 -18.18 -15.84 7.17
CA ALA A 113 -18.58 -17.24 7.18
C ALA A 113 -18.65 -17.79 5.74
N PRO A 114 -18.08 -18.97 5.46
CA PRO A 114 -18.19 -19.58 4.15
C PRO A 114 -19.65 -19.97 3.86
N PRO A 115 -20.09 -19.95 2.58
CA PRO A 115 -21.37 -20.53 2.20
C PRO A 115 -21.37 -22.04 2.47
N ALA A 116 -22.56 -22.67 2.52
CA ALA A 116 -22.67 -24.13 2.65
C ALA A 116 -22.02 -24.86 1.45
N SER A 117 -22.16 -24.32 0.25
CA SER A 117 -21.60 -24.91 -0.97
C SER A 117 -21.14 -23.86 -1.95
N VAL A 118 -20.20 -24.23 -2.82
CA VAL A 118 -19.70 -23.39 -3.92
C VAL A 118 -19.77 -24.14 -5.24
N LYS A 119 -20.17 -23.46 -6.32
CA LYS A 119 -20.17 -24.02 -7.68
C LYS A 119 -19.02 -23.45 -8.50
N VAL A 120 -17.98 -24.26 -8.71
CA VAL A 120 -16.77 -23.91 -9.48
C VAL A 120 -16.33 -25.12 -10.30
N PHE A 121 -15.55 -24.91 -11.36
CA PHE A 121 -15.10 -25.99 -12.25
C PHE A 121 -16.24 -26.86 -12.81
N GLY A 122 -17.43 -26.28 -12.99
CA GLY A 122 -18.62 -26.98 -13.49
C GLY A 122 -19.31 -27.92 -12.48
N LYS A 123 -18.81 -28.06 -11.25
CA LYS A 123 -19.37 -28.94 -10.20
C LYS A 123 -19.66 -28.17 -8.91
N SER A 124 -20.45 -28.79 -8.02
CA SER A 124 -20.79 -28.22 -6.70
C SER A 124 -19.97 -28.91 -5.63
N PHE A 125 -19.38 -28.14 -4.72
CA PHE A 125 -18.62 -28.61 -3.58
C PHE A 125 -19.33 -28.24 -2.29
N ASP A 126 -19.44 -29.18 -1.35
CA ASP A 126 -19.90 -28.94 0.02
C ASP A 126 -18.70 -28.50 0.86
N LEU A 127 -18.69 -27.23 1.31
CA LEU A 127 -17.54 -26.68 2.03
C LEU A 127 -17.41 -27.21 3.46
N ALA A 128 -18.45 -27.84 4.01
CA ALA A 128 -18.40 -28.44 5.35
C ALA A 128 -17.63 -29.76 5.36
N THR A 129 -17.64 -30.50 4.25
CA THR A 129 -17.00 -31.82 4.12
C THR A 129 -15.86 -31.86 3.11
N LEU A 130 -15.55 -30.72 2.46
CA LEU A 130 -14.49 -30.67 1.47
C LEU A 130 -13.11 -30.82 2.13
N GLU A 131 -12.37 -31.83 1.71
CA GLU A 131 -10.98 -32.06 2.11
C GLU A 131 -10.04 -31.91 0.92
N ASN A 132 -8.75 -31.70 1.20
CA ASN A 132 -7.73 -31.58 0.18
C ASN A 132 -7.35 -32.97 -0.37
N PRO A 133 -7.70 -33.29 -1.63
CA PRO A 133 -7.46 -34.62 -2.19
C PRO A 133 -5.95 -34.96 -2.29
N ILE A 134 -5.09 -33.94 -2.46
CA ILE A 134 -3.64 -34.11 -2.50
C ILE A 134 -3.12 -34.57 -1.14
N ARG A 135 -3.61 -33.94 -0.06
CA ARG A 135 -3.22 -34.32 1.30
C ARG A 135 -3.60 -35.76 1.59
N ASP A 136 -4.80 -36.18 1.21
CA ASP A 136 -5.27 -37.55 1.44
C ASP A 136 -4.42 -38.58 0.69
N GLU A 137 -4.04 -38.30 -0.56
CA GLU A 137 -3.15 -39.15 -1.34
C GLU A 137 -1.75 -39.25 -0.72
N ILE A 138 -1.19 -38.13 -0.25
CA ILE A 138 0.10 -38.08 0.43
C ILE A 138 0.06 -38.93 1.71
N LEU A 139 -0.96 -38.75 2.54
CA LEU A 139 -1.10 -39.47 3.80
C LEU A 139 -1.29 -40.97 3.58
N ALA A 140 -2.12 -41.36 2.60
CA ALA A 140 -2.29 -42.76 2.23
C ALA A 140 -0.96 -43.38 1.77
N THR A 141 -0.19 -42.65 0.95
CA THR A 141 1.11 -43.11 0.46
C THR A 141 2.13 -43.22 1.60
N LEU A 142 2.19 -42.25 2.52
CA LEU A 142 3.10 -42.26 3.67
C LEU A 142 2.95 -43.48 4.59
N VAL A 143 1.76 -44.09 4.62
CA VAL A 143 1.50 -45.32 5.38
C VAL A 143 2.17 -46.52 4.72
N SER A 144 2.12 -46.63 3.39
CA SER A 144 2.71 -47.74 2.63
C SER A 144 4.19 -47.54 2.30
N ASP A 145 4.58 -46.31 1.96
CA ASP A 145 5.90 -45.92 1.48
C ASP A 145 6.20 -44.46 1.90
N LYS A 146 7.15 -44.32 2.82
CA LYS A 146 7.51 -43.00 3.35
C LYS A 146 8.22 -42.13 2.32
N GLU A 147 9.09 -42.70 1.50
CA GLU A 147 9.90 -41.92 0.54
C GLU A 147 8.99 -41.39 -0.57
N ALA A 148 8.17 -42.26 -1.16
CA ALA A 148 7.20 -41.88 -2.18
C ALA A 148 6.17 -40.86 -1.65
N GLY A 149 5.76 -40.97 -0.38
CA GLY A 149 4.86 -39.98 0.24
C GLY A 149 5.50 -38.59 0.37
N TRP A 150 6.77 -38.51 0.75
CA TRP A 150 7.50 -37.23 0.81
C TRP A 150 7.79 -36.65 -0.58
N GLU A 151 8.08 -37.48 -1.57
CA GLU A 151 8.24 -37.06 -2.96
C GLU A 151 6.95 -36.44 -3.51
N LYS A 152 5.80 -37.07 -3.27
CA LYS A 152 4.49 -36.51 -3.63
C LYS A 152 4.23 -35.17 -2.95
N TYR A 153 4.55 -35.05 -1.66
CA TYR A 153 4.44 -33.78 -0.93
C TYR A 153 5.29 -32.68 -1.55
N GLN A 154 6.57 -32.96 -1.82
CA GLN A 154 7.48 -31.98 -2.43
C GLN A 154 7.04 -31.59 -3.84
N THR A 155 6.56 -32.55 -4.62
CA THR A 155 6.02 -32.30 -5.97
C THR A 155 4.81 -31.36 -5.92
N ALA A 156 3.86 -31.60 -5.01
CA ALA A 156 2.70 -30.74 -4.83
C ALA A 156 3.06 -29.33 -4.36
N VAL A 157 4.01 -29.23 -3.41
CA VAL A 157 4.53 -27.93 -2.93
C VAL A 157 5.23 -27.16 -4.05
N SER A 158 6.08 -27.81 -4.87
CA SER A 158 6.76 -27.15 -6.00
C SER A 158 5.78 -26.73 -7.09
N ALA A 159 4.81 -27.57 -7.43
CA ALA A 159 3.75 -27.17 -8.37
C ALA A 159 2.95 -25.98 -7.84
N GLY A 160 2.64 -25.97 -6.54
CA GLY A 160 1.95 -24.86 -5.89
C GLY A 160 2.76 -23.58 -5.84
N ARG A 161 4.08 -23.70 -5.61
CA ARG A 161 5.05 -22.59 -5.68
C ARG A 161 4.98 -21.96 -7.07
N ASP A 162 5.13 -22.74 -8.14
CA ASP A 162 5.20 -22.19 -9.50
C ASP A 162 3.91 -21.46 -9.86
N VAL A 163 2.74 -22.03 -9.54
CA VAL A 163 1.45 -21.36 -9.73
C VAL A 163 1.37 -20.06 -8.91
N TYR A 164 1.84 -20.06 -7.65
CA TYR A 164 1.85 -18.87 -6.80
C TYR A 164 2.72 -17.75 -7.38
N TYR A 165 3.94 -18.05 -7.85
CA TYR A 165 4.83 -17.05 -8.44
C TYR A 165 4.46 -16.64 -9.86
N GLN A 166 3.59 -17.37 -10.55
CA GLN A 166 3.04 -16.91 -11.83
C GLN A 166 1.82 -16.00 -11.66
N ASN A 167 1.17 -16.00 -10.50
CA ASN A 167 -0.19 -15.45 -10.37
C ASN A 167 -0.46 -14.63 -9.10
N CYS A 168 0.08 -15.06 -7.96
CA CYS A 168 -0.32 -14.57 -6.63
C CYS A 168 0.72 -13.62 -6.00
N PHE A 169 2.01 -13.85 -6.24
CA PHE A 169 3.10 -13.15 -5.55
C PHE A 169 3.09 -11.62 -5.76
N TYR A 170 2.58 -11.16 -6.89
CA TYR A 170 2.50 -9.72 -7.22
C TYR A 170 1.71 -8.92 -6.16
N CYS A 171 0.70 -9.55 -5.56
CA CYS A 171 -0.10 -8.98 -4.49
C CYS A 171 0.36 -9.50 -3.12
N HIS A 172 0.52 -10.82 -2.97
CA HIS A 172 0.74 -11.45 -1.67
C HIS A 172 2.20 -11.47 -1.20
N GLY A 173 3.15 -11.16 -2.08
CA GLY A 173 4.57 -11.05 -1.77
C GLY A 173 5.29 -12.39 -1.73
N ASP A 174 6.60 -12.33 -1.91
CA ASP A 174 7.48 -13.49 -1.83
C ASP A 174 7.58 -14.02 -0.39
N LEU A 175 7.44 -13.14 0.61
CA LEU A 175 7.36 -13.51 2.03
C LEU A 175 5.97 -14.00 2.45
N LEU A 176 4.96 -13.97 1.56
CA LEU A 176 3.55 -14.24 1.87
C LEU A 176 2.96 -13.29 2.95
N ASP A 177 3.49 -12.07 3.07
CA ASP A 177 3.11 -11.08 4.08
C ASP A 177 2.09 -10.03 3.59
N GLY A 178 1.59 -10.19 2.36
CA GLY A 178 0.69 -9.23 1.74
C GLY A 178 1.37 -7.96 1.21
N GLN A 179 2.71 -7.90 1.27
CA GLN A 179 3.52 -6.78 0.77
C GLN A 179 4.16 -7.12 -0.58
N GLY A 180 3.40 -7.74 -1.48
CA GLY A 180 3.84 -7.95 -2.86
C GLY A 180 4.13 -6.65 -3.58
N HIS A 181 4.79 -6.75 -4.74
CA HIS A 181 5.26 -5.59 -5.50
C HIS A 181 4.17 -4.54 -5.75
N TYR A 182 2.91 -4.95 -5.91
CA TYR A 182 1.73 -4.08 -6.07
C TYR A 182 0.78 -4.08 -4.87
N GLY A 183 1.10 -4.81 -3.79
CA GLY A 183 0.21 -5.01 -2.64
C GLY A 183 -0.22 -3.70 -1.98
N SER A 184 0.72 -2.77 -1.83
CA SER A 184 0.52 -1.48 -1.15
C SER A 184 -0.51 -0.58 -1.83
N GLY A 185 -0.76 -0.73 -3.13
CA GLY A 185 -1.74 0.08 -3.86
C GLY A 185 -3.18 -0.44 -3.78
N PHE A 186 -3.42 -1.60 -3.14
CA PHE A 186 -4.77 -2.14 -2.97
C PHE A 186 -5.39 -1.77 -1.62
N ASN A 187 -6.67 -1.41 -1.62
CA ASN A 187 -7.47 -1.24 -0.41
C ASN A 187 -8.79 -2.03 -0.54
N PRO A 188 -9.02 -3.08 0.25
CA PRO A 188 -8.15 -3.60 1.31
C PRO A 188 -6.84 -4.19 0.79
N GLN A 189 -5.81 -4.10 1.63
CA GLN A 189 -4.51 -4.74 1.37
C GLN A 189 -4.67 -6.26 1.22
N PRO A 190 -3.82 -6.93 0.41
CA PRO A 190 -3.73 -8.38 0.38
C PRO A 190 -3.49 -8.96 1.78
N ILE A 191 -4.03 -10.15 2.02
CA ILE A 191 -3.91 -10.78 3.34
C ILE A 191 -2.45 -11.13 3.64
N ASN A 192 -2.05 -10.90 4.89
CA ASN A 192 -0.78 -11.36 5.43
C ASN A 192 -0.95 -12.79 5.94
N PHE A 193 -0.35 -13.76 5.24
CA PHE A 193 -0.43 -15.17 5.62
C PHE A 193 0.54 -15.55 6.75
N GLN A 194 1.56 -14.71 7.01
CA GLN A 194 2.50 -14.88 8.13
C GLN A 194 1.87 -14.52 9.48
N ASP A 195 0.70 -13.88 9.50
CA ASP A 195 -0.05 -13.63 10.73
C ASP A 195 -0.50 -14.96 11.36
N PRO A 196 -0.05 -15.29 12.59
CA PRO A 196 -0.37 -16.56 13.24
C PRO A 196 -1.86 -16.70 13.59
N THR A 197 -2.63 -15.62 13.50
CA THR A 197 -4.09 -15.61 13.70
C THR A 197 -4.88 -15.90 12.43
N VAL A 198 -4.22 -15.99 11.27
CA VAL A 198 -4.86 -16.22 9.96
C VAL A 198 -4.73 -17.69 9.55
N ILE A 199 -3.60 -18.09 8.97
CA ILE A 199 -3.45 -19.41 8.32
C ILE A 199 -3.78 -20.60 9.25
N PRO A 200 -3.28 -20.67 10.49
CA PRO A 200 -3.53 -21.82 11.38
C PRO A 200 -5.00 -21.96 11.80
N GLN A 201 -5.80 -20.90 11.69
CA GLN A 201 -7.21 -20.91 12.11
C GLN A 201 -8.15 -21.39 10.99
N LEU A 202 -7.67 -21.44 9.75
CA LEU A 202 -8.47 -21.73 8.57
C LEU A 202 -8.39 -23.21 8.17
N GLN A 203 -9.49 -23.73 7.63
CA GLN A 203 -9.53 -25.02 6.96
C GLN A 203 -9.15 -24.86 5.48
N GLU A 204 -8.64 -25.92 4.86
CA GLU A 204 -8.28 -25.92 3.43
C GLU A 204 -9.48 -25.60 2.54
N ALA A 205 -10.69 -26.09 2.89
CA ALA A 205 -11.93 -25.77 2.20
C ALA A 205 -12.25 -24.27 2.15
N PHE A 206 -11.89 -23.52 3.21
CA PHE A 206 -12.06 -22.08 3.24
C PHE A 206 -11.15 -21.39 2.22
N LEU A 207 -9.87 -21.78 2.18
CA LEU A 207 -8.91 -21.27 1.20
C LEU A 207 -9.32 -21.65 -0.22
N PHE A 208 -9.80 -22.87 -0.45
CA PHE A 208 -10.34 -23.31 -1.72
C PHE A 208 -11.47 -22.40 -2.19
N TRP A 209 -12.44 -22.10 -1.32
CA TRP A 209 -13.49 -21.13 -1.64
C TRP A 209 -12.93 -19.75 -1.96
N ARG A 210 -12.08 -19.17 -1.10
CA ARG A 210 -11.55 -17.82 -1.28
C ARG A 210 -10.70 -17.67 -2.54
N ILE A 211 -9.88 -18.66 -2.87
CA ILE A 211 -9.03 -18.66 -4.08
C ILE A 211 -9.92 -18.84 -5.30
N THR A 212 -10.83 -19.81 -5.31
CA THR A 212 -11.65 -20.07 -6.51
C THR A 212 -12.57 -18.90 -6.84
N THR A 213 -13.26 -18.32 -5.85
CA THR A 213 -14.27 -17.27 -6.10
C THR A 213 -13.76 -15.84 -6.04
N GLY A 214 -12.59 -15.60 -5.42
CA GLY A 214 -12.01 -14.26 -5.31
C GLY A 214 -12.83 -13.25 -4.50
N GLY A 215 -12.72 -11.98 -4.90
CA GLY A 215 -13.43 -10.85 -4.30
C GLY A 215 -14.96 -10.81 -4.55
N PRO A 216 -15.46 -11.13 -5.76
CA PRO A 216 -16.90 -11.20 -6.03
C PRO A 216 -17.61 -12.29 -5.21
N GLY A 217 -18.89 -12.08 -4.89
CA GLY A 217 -19.73 -13.07 -4.21
C GLY A 217 -19.57 -13.19 -2.68
N LEU A 218 -18.80 -12.32 -2.02
CA LEU A 218 -18.73 -12.21 -0.55
C LEU A 218 -20.10 -11.98 0.11
N PRO A 219 -20.35 -12.51 1.32
CA PRO A 219 -21.59 -12.20 2.04
C PRO A 219 -21.58 -10.74 2.54
N LYS A 220 -22.75 -10.21 2.92
CA LYS A 220 -22.91 -8.80 3.29
C LYS A 220 -22.03 -8.37 4.45
N GLU A 221 -21.69 -9.27 5.36
CA GLU A 221 -20.80 -9.00 6.49
C GLU A 221 -19.34 -8.81 6.07
N GLY A 222 -18.99 -9.29 4.86
CA GLY A 222 -17.70 -9.10 4.21
C GLY A 222 -17.61 -7.83 3.36
N THR A 223 -18.65 -6.98 3.34
CA THR A 223 -18.60 -5.67 2.67
C THR A 223 -17.57 -4.76 3.32
N PRO A 224 -16.95 -3.84 2.57
CA PRO A 224 -17.22 -3.51 1.17
C PRO A 224 -16.62 -4.51 0.18
N TRP A 225 -17.26 -4.64 -0.99
CA TRP A 225 -16.91 -5.53 -2.12
C TRP A 225 -15.59 -5.16 -2.83
N ASN A 226 -14.58 -4.74 -2.08
CA ASN A 226 -13.41 -4.03 -2.62
C ASN A 226 -12.17 -4.90 -2.78
N SER A 227 -12.26 -6.22 -2.53
CA SER A 227 -11.09 -7.09 -2.68
C SER A 227 -10.67 -7.19 -4.14
N ALA A 228 -9.38 -6.97 -4.39
CA ALA A 228 -8.72 -7.14 -5.67
C ALA A 228 -8.53 -8.61 -6.08
N MET A 229 -8.87 -9.57 -5.20
CA MET A 229 -8.57 -10.99 -5.42
C MET A 229 -9.29 -11.53 -6.67
N PRO A 230 -8.55 -12.07 -7.65
CA PRO A 230 -9.15 -12.63 -8.87
C PRO A 230 -10.05 -13.84 -8.62
N VAL A 231 -10.93 -14.11 -9.58
CA VAL A 231 -11.75 -15.33 -9.63
C VAL A 231 -10.92 -16.44 -10.29
N TRP A 232 -10.10 -17.15 -9.51
CA TRP A 232 -9.08 -18.04 -10.06
C TRP A 232 -9.63 -19.28 -10.75
N HIS A 233 -10.85 -19.74 -10.44
CA HIS A 233 -11.42 -20.91 -11.13
C HIS A 233 -11.67 -20.68 -12.63
N GLU A 234 -11.55 -19.44 -13.11
CA GLU A 234 -11.64 -19.08 -14.53
C GLU A 234 -10.28 -19.12 -15.25
N MET A 235 -9.17 -19.24 -14.51
CA MET A 235 -7.80 -19.14 -15.02
C MET A 235 -6.90 -20.31 -14.58
N LEU A 236 -7.23 -20.99 -13.48
CA LEU A 236 -6.47 -22.11 -12.92
C LEU A 236 -7.30 -23.39 -12.96
N SER A 237 -6.64 -24.55 -12.91
CA SER A 237 -7.31 -25.82 -12.69
C SER A 237 -7.63 -26.06 -11.21
N GLU A 238 -8.51 -27.02 -10.91
CA GLU A 238 -8.78 -27.45 -9.54
C GLU A 238 -7.51 -27.96 -8.84
N GLN A 239 -6.67 -28.71 -9.57
CA GLN A 239 -5.40 -29.23 -9.05
C GLN A 239 -4.44 -28.10 -8.68
N ASP A 240 -4.35 -27.05 -9.51
CA ASP A 240 -3.49 -25.88 -9.23
C ASP A 240 -3.92 -25.17 -7.95
N VAL A 241 -5.24 -25.02 -7.72
CA VAL A 241 -5.76 -24.42 -6.48
C VAL A 241 -5.34 -25.25 -5.27
N TRP A 242 -5.46 -26.57 -5.33
CA TRP A 242 -5.04 -27.43 -4.22
C TRP A 242 -3.53 -27.41 -4.00
N ASN A 243 -2.74 -27.44 -5.07
CA ASN A 243 -1.28 -27.30 -5.01
C ASN A 243 -0.88 -25.99 -4.31
N VAL A 244 -1.50 -24.86 -4.68
CA VAL A 244 -1.24 -23.55 -4.06
C VAL A 244 -1.61 -23.54 -2.57
N ILE A 245 -2.73 -24.16 -2.19
CA ILE A 245 -3.11 -24.27 -0.77
C ILE A 245 -2.06 -25.05 0.01
N THR A 246 -1.61 -26.18 -0.53
CA THR A 246 -0.53 -26.99 0.06
C THR A 246 0.76 -26.17 0.20
N PHE A 247 1.14 -25.42 -0.84
CA PHE A 247 2.28 -24.51 -0.80
C PHE A 247 2.14 -23.41 0.26
N ILE A 248 0.98 -22.75 0.38
CA ILE A 248 0.77 -21.67 1.36
C ILE A 248 0.96 -22.20 2.79
N PHE A 249 0.39 -23.35 3.13
CA PHE A 249 0.60 -23.97 4.44
C PHE A 249 2.06 -24.37 4.66
N ASP A 250 2.66 -25.04 3.67
CA ASP A 250 4.06 -25.44 3.71
C ASP A 250 4.96 -24.22 3.94
N TYR A 251 4.88 -23.19 3.11
CA TYR A 251 5.77 -22.02 3.14
C TYR A 251 5.70 -21.27 4.48
N ASN A 252 4.49 -21.09 5.03
CA ASN A 252 4.30 -20.47 6.35
C ASN A 252 4.70 -21.39 7.52
N GLY A 253 5.01 -22.65 7.26
CA GLY A 253 5.34 -23.62 8.29
C GLY A 253 4.16 -23.92 9.22
N GLN A 254 2.94 -23.90 8.66
CA GLN A 254 1.70 -24.11 9.38
C GLN A 254 0.97 -25.32 8.82
N VAL A 255 -0.03 -25.79 9.56
CA VAL A 255 -0.92 -26.88 9.13
C VAL A 255 -2.36 -26.39 9.19
N PRO A 256 -3.24 -26.86 8.30
CA PRO A 256 -4.64 -26.50 8.35
C PRO A 256 -5.30 -26.96 9.64
N ARG A 257 -6.42 -26.33 9.97
CA ARG A 257 -7.29 -26.82 11.05
C ARG A 257 -7.92 -28.16 10.64
N ILE A 258 -7.54 -29.23 11.32
CA ILE A 258 -8.00 -30.61 11.08
C ILE A 258 -8.75 -31.11 12.33
N TRP A 259 -9.92 -31.72 12.14
CA TRP A 259 -10.76 -32.22 13.24
C TRP A 259 -10.42 -33.65 13.65
N ASP A 260 -9.95 -34.47 12.72
CA ASP A 260 -9.48 -35.83 12.99
C ASP A 260 -8.14 -35.78 13.77
N PRO A 261 -8.09 -36.29 15.02
CA PRO A 261 -6.89 -36.22 15.84
C PRO A 261 -5.69 -37.02 15.29
N ASP A 262 -5.95 -38.13 14.60
CA ASP A 262 -4.89 -38.99 14.06
C ASP A 262 -4.26 -38.33 12.84
N ILE A 263 -5.07 -37.79 11.94
CA ILE A 263 -4.59 -37.00 10.80
C ILE A 263 -3.84 -35.77 11.30
N SER A 264 -4.42 -35.03 12.25
CA SER A 264 -3.79 -33.83 12.82
C SER A 264 -2.40 -34.13 13.40
N ARG A 265 -2.23 -35.27 14.08
CA ARG A 265 -0.94 -35.70 14.64
C ARG A 265 0.09 -35.99 13.55
N VAL A 266 -0.29 -36.70 12.50
CA VAL A 266 0.63 -37.02 11.39
C VAL A 266 1.08 -35.74 10.67
N VAL A 267 0.13 -34.88 10.31
CA VAL A 267 0.40 -33.62 9.60
C VAL A 267 1.24 -32.66 10.45
N THR A 268 0.99 -32.58 11.75
CA THR A 268 1.84 -31.79 12.68
C THR A 268 3.28 -32.34 12.72
N GLY A 269 3.45 -33.66 12.75
CA GLY A 269 4.78 -34.28 12.69
C GLY A 269 5.52 -34.03 11.37
N MET A 270 4.80 -33.93 10.25
CA MET A 270 5.39 -33.52 8.96
C MET A 270 5.89 -32.07 9.04
N LYS A 271 5.06 -31.15 9.53
CA LYS A 271 5.42 -29.74 9.73
C LYS A 271 6.67 -29.59 10.59
N ASP A 272 6.76 -30.30 11.72
CA ASP A 272 7.92 -30.21 12.62
C ASP A 272 9.21 -30.66 11.92
N LYS A 273 9.16 -31.70 11.09
CA LYS A 273 10.29 -32.14 10.26
C LYS A 273 10.70 -31.10 9.22
N VAL A 274 9.72 -30.50 8.53
CA VAL A 274 9.96 -29.44 7.54
C VAL A 274 10.61 -28.23 8.20
N LEU A 275 10.09 -27.79 9.35
CA LEU A 275 10.63 -26.66 10.10
C LEU A 275 12.04 -26.93 10.62
N ALA A 276 12.31 -28.13 11.13
CA ALA A 276 13.66 -28.54 11.55
C ALA A 276 14.64 -28.45 10.37
N LYS A 277 14.28 -29.00 9.21
CA LYS A 277 15.11 -28.92 7.99
C LYS A 277 15.36 -27.47 7.57
N ARG A 278 14.34 -26.61 7.58
CA ARG A 278 14.47 -25.19 7.19
C ARG A 278 15.30 -24.35 8.15
N LYS A 279 15.35 -24.71 9.43
CA LYS A 279 16.20 -24.01 10.40
C LYS A 279 17.68 -24.22 10.09
N GLU A 280 18.02 -25.38 9.53
CA GLU A 280 19.40 -25.78 9.24
C GLU A 280 19.81 -25.54 7.78
N ILE A 281 18.84 -25.25 6.89
CA ILE A 281 19.10 -25.01 5.47
C ILE A 281 20.00 -23.79 5.26
N LYS A 282 21.06 -23.97 4.47
CA LYS A 282 22.10 -22.99 4.15
C LYS A 282 22.58 -23.18 2.72
N GLY A 283 23.33 -22.22 2.19
CA GLY A 283 24.02 -22.36 0.91
C GLY A 283 23.07 -22.67 -0.26
N LYS A 284 23.48 -23.60 -1.14
CA LYS A 284 22.75 -23.93 -2.38
C LYS A 284 21.31 -24.38 -2.12
N ASP A 285 21.07 -25.15 -1.06
CA ASP A 285 19.71 -25.60 -0.71
C ASP A 285 18.80 -24.43 -0.33
N LEU A 286 19.34 -23.45 0.41
CA LEU A 286 18.59 -22.24 0.76
C LEU A 286 18.31 -21.38 -0.47
N TYR A 287 19.28 -21.28 -1.38
CA TYR A 287 19.11 -20.58 -2.66
C TYR A 287 17.99 -21.22 -3.50
N LYS A 288 18.02 -22.54 -3.67
CA LYS A 288 16.97 -23.32 -4.35
C LYS A 288 15.59 -23.09 -3.73
N PHE A 289 15.54 -23.00 -2.40
CA PHE A 289 14.29 -22.84 -1.68
C PHE A 289 13.69 -21.43 -1.79
N ARG A 290 14.51 -20.37 -1.84
CA ARG A 290 14.03 -18.97 -1.76
C ARG A 290 14.30 -18.10 -2.99
N CYS A 291 15.38 -18.35 -3.72
CA CYS A 291 15.92 -17.43 -4.71
C CYS A 291 15.72 -17.91 -6.15
N GLU A 292 15.82 -19.23 -6.39
CA GLU A 292 15.76 -19.86 -7.72
C GLU A 292 14.51 -19.49 -8.53
N VAL A 293 13.36 -19.32 -7.86
CA VAL A 293 12.08 -19.01 -8.54
C VAL A 293 12.12 -17.70 -9.34
N CYS A 294 12.97 -16.76 -8.92
CA CYS A 294 13.21 -15.50 -9.62
C CYS A 294 14.57 -15.50 -10.33
N HIS A 295 15.63 -15.97 -9.66
CA HIS A 295 17.00 -15.85 -10.16
C HIS A 295 17.47 -17.02 -11.03
N GLY A 296 16.66 -18.07 -11.20
CA GLY A 296 16.99 -19.25 -11.99
C GLY A 296 17.87 -20.25 -11.24
N GLU A 297 17.98 -21.48 -11.74
CA GLU A 297 18.81 -22.53 -11.14
C GLU A 297 20.31 -22.20 -11.24
N GLN A 298 20.70 -21.54 -12.34
CA GLN A 298 22.08 -21.13 -12.63
C GLN A 298 22.37 -19.68 -12.26
N GLY A 299 21.45 -18.99 -11.57
CA GLY A 299 21.63 -17.58 -11.22
C GLY A 299 21.53 -16.60 -12.38
N ALA A 300 21.03 -17.03 -13.55
CA ALA A 300 20.95 -16.22 -14.78
C ALA A 300 19.78 -15.21 -14.81
N GLY A 301 18.98 -15.12 -13.74
CA GLY A 301 17.84 -14.20 -13.68
C GLY A 301 16.65 -14.62 -14.53
N ASP A 302 16.51 -15.92 -14.82
CA ASP A 302 15.57 -16.53 -15.75
C ASP A 302 14.60 -17.51 -15.06
N GLY A 303 14.41 -17.38 -13.75
CA GLY A 303 13.45 -18.19 -12.99
C GLY A 303 12.01 -18.02 -13.51
N VAL A 304 11.11 -18.92 -13.12
CA VAL A 304 9.71 -18.95 -13.61
C VAL A 304 8.93 -17.65 -13.38
N ALA A 305 9.33 -16.82 -12.41
CA ALA A 305 8.73 -15.50 -12.17
C ALA A 305 9.32 -14.38 -13.05
N ALA A 306 10.54 -14.57 -13.58
CA ALA A 306 11.36 -13.50 -14.17
C ALA A 306 10.74 -12.87 -15.43
N GLU A 307 10.01 -13.65 -16.23
CA GLU A 307 9.46 -13.16 -17.50
C GLU A 307 8.57 -11.91 -17.32
N LEU A 308 7.76 -11.92 -16.25
CA LEU A 308 6.72 -10.95 -15.97
C LEU A 308 7.13 -9.89 -14.92
N MET A 309 8.42 -9.77 -14.62
CA MET A 309 8.94 -8.81 -13.66
C MET A 309 9.63 -7.64 -14.35
N TYR A 310 9.33 -6.42 -13.87
CA TYR A 310 10.09 -5.23 -14.20
C TYR A 310 10.47 -4.48 -12.91
N PRO A 311 11.77 -4.28 -12.62
CA PRO A 311 12.92 -4.75 -13.41
C PRO A 311 13.04 -6.29 -13.37
N LYS A 312 13.77 -6.86 -14.34
CA LYS A 312 14.16 -8.26 -14.31
C LYS A 312 15.00 -8.59 -13.08
N PRO A 313 14.91 -9.83 -12.55
CA PRO A 313 15.85 -10.34 -11.55
C PRO A 313 17.30 -10.17 -12.03
N ARG A 314 18.23 -10.06 -11.07
CA ARG A 314 19.67 -9.93 -11.39
C ARG A 314 20.20 -11.27 -11.91
N ASP A 315 20.86 -11.20 -13.06
CA ASP A 315 21.80 -12.21 -13.53
C ASP A 315 23.12 -12.09 -12.74
N PHE A 316 23.50 -13.16 -12.05
CA PHE A 316 24.71 -13.26 -11.23
C PHE A 316 25.91 -13.79 -12.01
N THR A 317 25.71 -14.35 -13.22
CA THR A 317 26.76 -15.06 -13.97
C THR A 317 27.89 -14.16 -14.45
N LEU A 318 27.62 -12.86 -14.58
CA LEU A 318 28.59 -11.86 -15.03
C LEU A 318 29.32 -11.13 -13.89
N ALA A 319 29.03 -11.47 -12.62
CA ALA A 319 29.54 -10.76 -11.44
C ALA A 319 29.26 -9.23 -11.44
N LEU A 320 28.28 -8.76 -12.23
CA LEU A 320 27.91 -7.35 -12.36
C LEU A 320 26.77 -6.94 -11.43
N PHE A 321 27.10 -6.23 -10.35
CA PHE A 321 26.11 -5.81 -9.34
C PHE A 321 25.83 -4.29 -9.38
N LYS A 322 24.53 -3.95 -9.48
CA LYS A 322 24.04 -2.56 -9.56
C LYS A 322 24.27 -1.75 -8.29
N TYR A 323 24.12 -2.38 -7.11
CA TYR A 323 24.13 -1.71 -5.82
C TYR A 323 25.33 -2.19 -5.00
N LYS A 324 26.43 -1.44 -5.09
CA LYS A 324 27.70 -1.76 -4.42
C LYS A 324 28.38 -0.52 -3.86
N THR A 325 29.05 -0.62 -2.72
CA THR A 325 29.78 0.49 -2.11
C THR A 325 31.26 0.54 -2.50
N SER A 326 31.77 -0.49 -3.20
CA SER A 326 33.15 -0.50 -3.68
C SER A 326 33.41 0.51 -4.81
N PRO A 327 34.58 1.16 -4.86
CA PRO A 327 34.93 2.12 -5.91
C PRO A 327 34.98 1.51 -7.32
N GLY A 328 34.70 2.35 -8.33
CA GLY A 328 34.97 2.06 -9.74
C GLY A 328 34.44 0.70 -10.22
N THR A 329 35.28 -0.06 -10.93
CA THR A 329 34.97 -1.39 -11.47
C THR A 329 35.20 -2.54 -10.49
N LEU A 330 35.58 -2.25 -9.23
CA LEU A 330 35.75 -3.31 -8.23
C LEU A 330 34.42 -4.04 -7.97
N LEU A 331 34.52 -5.32 -7.65
CA LEU A 331 33.38 -6.16 -7.28
C LEU A 331 32.72 -5.66 -5.98
N PRO A 332 31.45 -6.01 -5.69
CA PRO A 332 30.80 -5.61 -4.44
C PRO A 332 31.51 -6.16 -3.19
N LEU A 333 31.26 -5.55 -2.04
CA LEU A 333 31.64 -6.16 -0.77
C LEU A 333 30.68 -7.30 -0.44
N ASP A 334 31.13 -8.27 0.36
CA ASP A 334 30.25 -9.30 0.92
C ASP A 334 29.10 -8.66 1.72
N ASP A 335 29.38 -7.54 2.40
CA ASP A 335 28.38 -6.76 3.12
C ASP A 335 27.39 -6.02 2.18
N ASP A 336 27.77 -5.68 0.95
CA ASP A 336 26.82 -5.13 -0.04
C ASP A 336 25.78 -6.18 -0.43
N LEU A 337 26.25 -7.41 -0.71
CA LEU A 337 25.40 -8.55 -1.04
C LEU A 337 24.51 -8.93 0.15
N PHE A 338 25.11 -9.01 1.34
CA PHE A 338 24.40 -9.29 2.59
C PHE A 338 23.28 -8.27 2.84
N ASN A 339 23.58 -6.97 2.77
CA ASN A 339 22.60 -5.91 3.04
C ASN A 339 21.51 -5.87 1.98
N THR A 340 21.84 -6.16 0.71
CA THR A 340 20.84 -6.25 -0.37
C THR A 340 19.85 -7.39 -0.11
N ILE A 341 20.33 -8.57 0.31
CA ILE A 341 19.45 -9.71 0.63
C ILE A 341 18.66 -9.43 1.91
N LYS A 342 19.31 -8.89 2.94
CA LYS A 342 18.69 -8.64 4.25
C LYS A 342 17.56 -7.62 4.17
N ASN A 343 17.78 -6.52 3.45
CA ASN A 343 16.87 -5.37 3.43
C ASN A 343 16.01 -5.28 2.16
N GLY A 344 16.38 -6.01 1.10
CA GLY A 344 15.69 -5.98 -0.17
C GLY A 344 15.89 -4.68 -0.94
N LEU A 345 15.12 -4.53 -2.02
CA LEU A 345 15.19 -3.37 -2.92
C LEU A 345 13.80 -2.76 -3.11
N THR A 346 13.59 -1.59 -2.52
CA THR A 346 12.33 -0.83 -2.60
C THR A 346 11.91 -0.62 -4.06
N GLY A 347 10.61 -0.79 -4.34
CA GLY A 347 10.05 -0.65 -5.69
C GLY A 347 10.51 -1.75 -6.66
N THR A 348 10.80 -2.96 -6.15
CA THR A 348 11.08 -4.18 -6.94
C THR A 348 10.36 -5.37 -6.32
N GLY A 349 10.44 -6.53 -6.98
CA GLY A 349 10.00 -7.80 -6.39
C GLY A 349 11.02 -8.47 -5.45
N MET A 350 12.16 -7.85 -5.13
CA MET A 350 13.16 -8.38 -4.19
C MET A 350 12.86 -7.87 -2.76
N PRO A 351 12.25 -8.69 -1.89
CA PRO A 351 11.93 -8.30 -0.51
C PRO A 351 13.18 -8.32 0.38
N GLY A 352 13.04 -7.80 1.61
CA GLY A 352 14.04 -8.00 2.66
C GLY A 352 13.83 -9.31 3.41
N TRP A 353 14.85 -10.17 3.43
CA TRP A 353 14.74 -11.52 4.00
C TRP A 353 14.96 -11.62 5.51
N ALA A 354 15.28 -10.50 6.18
CA ALA A 354 15.57 -10.47 7.62
C ALA A 354 14.45 -11.01 8.53
N SER A 355 13.21 -11.01 8.05
CA SER A 355 12.05 -11.51 8.81
C SER A 355 11.94 -13.04 8.80
N LEU A 356 12.47 -13.72 7.78
CA LEU A 356 12.34 -15.17 7.58
C LEU A 356 13.66 -15.93 7.66
N MET A 357 14.81 -15.24 7.62
CA MET A 357 16.14 -15.84 7.60
C MET A 357 17.06 -15.20 8.64
N SER A 358 17.90 -16.03 9.26
CA SER A 358 18.96 -15.52 10.15
C SER A 358 20.10 -14.87 9.36
N ASP A 359 20.89 -14.02 10.03
CA ASP A 359 22.10 -13.44 9.43
C ASP A 359 23.07 -14.53 8.94
N GLU A 360 23.15 -15.67 9.63
CA GLU A 360 23.98 -16.80 9.21
C GLU A 360 23.46 -17.44 7.91
N GLN A 361 22.15 -17.60 7.79
CA GLN A 361 21.53 -18.11 6.56
C GLN A 361 21.75 -17.15 5.38
N ILE A 362 21.55 -15.84 5.60
CA ILE A 362 21.83 -14.82 4.57
C ILE A 362 23.29 -14.87 4.15
N ARG A 363 24.24 -14.91 5.10
CA ARG A 363 25.68 -15.00 4.78
C ARG A 363 26.03 -16.27 4.00
N SER A 364 25.34 -17.37 4.28
CA SER A 364 25.57 -18.63 3.55
C SER A 364 25.22 -18.57 2.06
N LEU A 365 24.40 -17.59 1.62
CA LEU A 365 24.05 -17.37 0.21
C LEU A 365 25.13 -16.63 -0.57
N ILE A 366 25.99 -15.86 0.09
CA ILE A 366 27.03 -15.05 -0.56
C ILE A 366 27.97 -15.91 -1.43
N PRO A 367 28.59 -16.99 -0.91
CA PRO A 367 29.44 -17.85 -1.75
C PRO A 367 28.66 -18.56 -2.86
N VAL A 368 27.36 -18.81 -2.70
CA VAL A 368 26.52 -19.38 -3.78
C VAL A 368 26.36 -18.39 -4.91
N ILE A 369 26.05 -17.13 -4.57
CA ILE A 369 25.88 -16.04 -5.54
C ILE A 369 27.18 -15.79 -6.29
N LYS A 370 28.33 -15.75 -5.59
CA LYS A 370 29.65 -15.62 -6.21
C LYS A 370 29.98 -16.82 -7.11
N GLY A 371 29.58 -18.03 -6.72
CA GLY A 371 29.84 -19.25 -7.47
C GLY A 371 29.12 -19.35 -8.82
N PHE A 372 28.09 -18.53 -9.09
CA PHE A 372 27.48 -18.46 -10.42
C PHE A 372 28.33 -17.71 -11.45
N ASP A 373 29.34 -16.96 -11.00
CA ASP A 373 30.23 -16.21 -11.88
C ASP A 373 31.00 -17.15 -12.83
N ILE A 374 30.77 -16.99 -14.14
CA ILE A 374 31.49 -17.70 -15.21
C ILE A 374 32.69 -16.90 -15.72
N THR A 375 32.84 -15.64 -15.28
CA THR A 375 33.92 -14.75 -15.71
C THR A 375 35.18 -14.90 -14.86
N ALA A 376 35.11 -15.72 -13.81
CA ALA A 376 36.16 -15.93 -12.81
C ALA A 376 36.59 -14.64 -12.09
N ALA A 377 35.77 -13.59 -12.09
CA ALA A 377 36.08 -12.31 -11.45
C ALA A 377 36.29 -12.45 -9.93
N TRP A 378 35.59 -13.40 -9.29
CA TRP A 378 35.74 -13.68 -7.86
C TRP A 378 36.84 -14.70 -7.53
N ALA A 379 37.44 -15.37 -8.52
CA ALA A 379 38.51 -16.32 -8.26
C ALA A 379 39.78 -15.58 -7.79
N PRO A 380 40.58 -16.17 -6.89
CA PRO A 380 41.93 -15.69 -6.60
C PRO A 380 42.78 -15.60 -7.87
N ASP A 381 43.69 -14.63 -7.92
CA ASP A 381 44.58 -14.43 -9.07
C ASP A 381 45.52 -15.64 -9.31
N ASP A 382 45.74 -16.46 -8.28
CA ASP A 382 46.54 -17.69 -8.28
C ASP A 382 45.72 -18.98 -8.39
N ALA A 383 44.43 -18.89 -8.75
CA ALA A 383 43.57 -20.05 -8.95
C ALA A 383 44.08 -20.96 -10.08
N GLU A 384 44.25 -22.26 -9.76
CA GLU A 384 44.65 -23.29 -10.73
C GLU A 384 43.46 -23.73 -11.61
N ASP A 385 43.71 -24.17 -12.85
CA ASP A 385 42.68 -24.63 -13.80
C ASP A 385 41.75 -25.72 -13.21
N GLU A 386 42.29 -26.60 -12.36
CA GLU A 386 41.53 -27.65 -11.65
C GLU A 386 40.53 -27.11 -10.60
N SER A 387 40.58 -25.81 -10.32
CA SER A 387 39.64 -25.10 -9.45
C SER A 387 38.41 -24.58 -10.18
N PHE A 388 38.26 -24.92 -11.46
CA PHE A 388 37.10 -24.59 -12.27
C PHE A 388 36.42 -25.86 -12.77
N ASP A 389 35.10 -25.81 -12.97
CA ASP A 389 34.36 -26.87 -13.66
C ASP A 389 34.35 -26.66 -15.19
N ASP A 390 33.73 -27.58 -15.91
CA ASP A 390 33.67 -27.57 -17.38
C ASP A 390 32.94 -26.34 -17.95
N ASP A 391 32.09 -25.69 -17.13
CA ASP A 391 31.33 -24.50 -17.49
C ASP A 391 32.05 -23.20 -17.07
N GLY A 392 33.24 -23.31 -16.46
CA GLY A 392 34.09 -22.19 -16.06
C GLY A 392 33.76 -21.60 -14.69
N HIS A 393 32.93 -22.27 -13.89
CA HIS A 393 32.62 -21.81 -12.54
C HIS A 393 33.74 -22.16 -11.56
N TYR A 394 34.07 -21.22 -10.69
CA TYR A 394 35.02 -21.46 -9.60
C TYR A 394 34.40 -22.36 -8.51
N ILE A 395 34.98 -23.55 -8.30
CA ILE A 395 34.39 -24.59 -7.43
C ILE A 395 34.89 -24.54 -5.97
N LYS A 396 35.87 -23.70 -5.66
CA LYS A 396 36.39 -23.51 -4.29
C LYS A 396 35.63 -22.41 -3.55
N THR A 397 36.00 -22.17 -2.29
CA THR A 397 35.27 -21.26 -1.39
C THR A 397 36.07 -20.04 -0.94
N ASP A 398 37.34 -19.96 -1.33
CA ASP A 398 38.30 -18.90 -1.05
C ASP A 398 38.20 -17.74 -2.05
N PHE A 399 36.97 -17.33 -2.37
CA PHE A 399 36.71 -16.19 -3.24
C PHE A 399 37.44 -14.92 -2.77
N ARG A 400 37.87 -14.11 -3.73
CA ARG A 400 38.43 -12.77 -3.50
C ARG A 400 37.51 -11.93 -2.62
N GLN A 401 38.11 -11.21 -1.69
CA GLN A 401 37.45 -10.31 -0.76
C GLN A 401 37.81 -8.85 -1.11
N VAL A 402 36.78 -8.04 -1.37
CA VAL A 402 36.92 -6.60 -1.58
C VAL A 402 36.69 -5.92 -0.24
N THR A 403 37.53 -4.95 0.12
CA THR A 403 37.44 -4.22 1.40
C THR A 403 37.38 -2.71 1.22
N GLU A 404 37.68 -2.24 0.02
CA GLU A 404 37.71 -0.85 -0.36
C GLU A 404 36.29 -0.31 -0.50
N VAL A 405 36.02 0.84 0.14
CA VAL A 405 34.73 1.53 0.08
C VAL A 405 34.92 2.88 -0.61
N GLU A 406 33.92 3.28 -1.39
CA GLU A 406 33.88 4.57 -2.05
C GLU A 406 34.06 5.72 -1.03
N PRO A 407 35.06 6.58 -1.23
CA PRO A 407 35.31 7.68 -0.31
C PRO A 407 34.13 8.66 -0.24
N GLU A 408 33.60 8.84 0.96
CA GLU A 408 32.54 9.83 1.28
C GLU A 408 33.12 11.16 1.81
N GLY A 409 34.44 11.37 1.67
CA GLY A 409 35.10 12.60 2.09
C GLY A 409 34.57 13.83 1.33
N GLY A 410 34.59 14.99 1.99
CA GLY A 410 34.17 16.25 1.37
C GLY A 410 32.66 16.44 1.27
N GLN A 411 31.87 15.69 2.05
CA GLN A 411 30.41 15.86 2.09
C GLN A 411 30.01 17.31 2.33
N ILE A 412 29.21 17.85 1.41
CA ILE A 412 28.64 19.19 1.51
C ILE A 412 27.29 19.09 2.24
N PRO A 413 27.10 19.81 3.37
CA PRO A 413 25.82 19.85 4.06
C PRO A 413 24.67 20.30 3.15
N TYR A 414 23.49 19.73 3.37
CA TYR A 414 22.29 20.13 2.66
C TYR A 414 21.93 21.60 2.94
N SER A 415 21.80 22.41 1.89
CA SER A 415 21.41 23.82 1.96
C SER A 415 20.81 24.29 0.62
N ASP A 416 20.03 25.37 0.62
CA ASP A 416 19.45 25.94 -0.61
C ASP A 416 20.53 26.36 -1.62
N GLU A 417 21.68 26.82 -1.13
CA GLU A 417 22.83 27.15 -1.98
C GLU A 417 23.39 25.90 -2.66
N SER A 418 23.55 24.81 -1.90
CA SER A 418 24.04 23.53 -2.42
C SER A 418 23.07 22.94 -3.43
N VAL A 419 21.76 23.02 -3.16
CA VAL A 419 20.69 22.59 -4.09
C VAL A 419 20.73 23.41 -5.39
N THR A 420 20.95 24.72 -5.31
CA THR A 420 21.04 25.59 -6.49
C THR A 420 22.24 25.24 -7.36
N LYS A 421 23.43 25.12 -6.76
CA LYS A 421 24.65 24.67 -7.47
C LYS A 421 24.46 23.27 -8.06
N GLY A 422 23.82 22.38 -7.32
CA GLY A 422 23.53 21.00 -7.72
C GLY A 422 22.62 20.91 -8.91
N ARG A 423 21.58 21.74 -8.98
CA ARG A 423 20.70 21.83 -10.15
C ARG A 423 21.46 22.21 -11.41
N ASP A 424 22.34 23.21 -11.30
CA ASP A 424 23.10 23.70 -12.46
C ASP A 424 24.10 22.66 -12.95
N ALA A 425 24.75 21.92 -12.03
CA ALA A 425 25.60 20.78 -12.36
C ALA A 425 24.81 19.60 -12.95
N PHE A 426 23.64 19.27 -12.39
CA PHE A 426 22.76 18.21 -12.88
C PHE A 426 22.28 18.49 -14.32
N ILE A 427 21.93 19.74 -14.64
CA ILE A 427 21.52 20.12 -16.00
C ILE A 427 22.67 19.93 -17.00
N LYS A 428 23.92 20.10 -16.59
CA LYS A 428 25.08 19.90 -17.47
C LYS A 428 25.33 18.42 -17.77
N SER A 429 25.21 17.55 -16.77
CA SER A 429 25.69 16.17 -16.87
C SER A 429 24.60 15.09 -16.92
N CYS A 430 23.38 15.37 -16.45
CA CYS A 430 22.37 14.34 -16.19
C CYS A 430 21.07 14.52 -17.00
N LYS A 431 20.79 15.73 -17.52
CA LYS A 431 19.51 16.07 -18.15
C LYS A 431 19.14 15.17 -19.34
N GLU A 432 20.13 14.64 -20.05
CA GLU A 432 19.95 13.89 -21.29
C GLU A 432 19.16 12.58 -21.11
N CYS A 433 19.31 11.98 -19.92
CA CYS A 433 18.61 10.75 -19.53
C CYS A 433 17.50 11.04 -18.51
N HIS A 434 17.77 11.88 -17.50
CA HIS A 434 16.81 12.11 -16.41
C HIS A 434 15.78 13.21 -16.68
N GLY A 435 15.94 13.99 -17.76
CA GLY A 435 15.15 15.19 -18.00
C GLY A 435 15.52 16.33 -17.04
N ARG A 436 15.07 17.55 -17.33
CA ARG A 436 15.38 18.74 -16.51
C ARG A 436 14.76 18.67 -15.12
N ALA A 437 13.59 18.05 -15.01
CA ALA A 437 12.85 17.89 -13.77
C ALA A 437 13.16 16.58 -13.02
N GLY A 438 14.06 15.74 -13.54
CA GLY A 438 14.42 14.46 -12.93
C GLY A 438 13.37 13.35 -13.05
N ARG A 439 12.35 13.50 -13.92
CA ARG A 439 11.26 12.51 -14.10
C ARG A 439 11.64 11.30 -14.96
N GLY A 440 12.83 11.30 -15.55
CA GLY A 440 13.28 10.21 -16.42
C GLY A 440 12.67 10.25 -17.82
N ASN A 441 12.13 11.39 -18.24
CA ASN A 441 11.81 11.64 -19.64
C ASN A 441 13.12 11.89 -20.40
N ILE A 442 13.50 10.91 -21.22
CA ILE A 442 14.75 10.95 -21.99
C ILE A 442 14.63 12.09 -23.01
N VAL A 443 15.63 12.98 -23.05
CA VAL A 443 15.68 14.10 -24.01
C VAL A 443 16.79 13.93 -25.05
N SER A 444 17.69 12.95 -24.86
CA SER A 444 18.76 12.63 -25.81
C SER A 444 18.29 11.86 -27.05
N GLY A 445 17.08 11.30 -27.04
CA GLY A 445 16.60 10.37 -28.08
C GLY A 445 17.26 9.00 -28.04
N LYS A 446 18.11 8.72 -27.04
CA LYS A 446 18.75 7.40 -26.88
C LYS A 446 17.77 6.42 -26.25
N LYS A 447 17.54 5.30 -26.94
CA LYS A 447 16.94 4.12 -26.33
C LYS A 447 17.96 3.50 -25.37
N LEU A 448 17.62 3.46 -24.08
CA LEU A 448 18.51 2.98 -23.02
C LEU A 448 18.25 1.50 -22.75
N GLU A 449 19.31 0.70 -22.81
CA GLU A 449 19.29 -0.75 -22.57
C GLU A 449 20.33 -1.08 -21.50
N ASP A 450 20.06 -2.06 -20.66
CA ASP A 450 21.09 -2.62 -19.79
C ASP A 450 22.06 -3.52 -20.58
N ASP A 451 23.13 -3.96 -19.93
CA ASP A 451 24.18 -4.75 -20.59
C ASP A 451 23.67 -6.11 -21.11
N TRP A 452 22.46 -6.52 -20.73
CA TRP A 452 21.76 -7.72 -21.20
C TRP A 452 20.79 -7.43 -22.37
N GLY A 453 20.74 -6.19 -22.85
CA GLY A 453 19.87 -5.76 -23.94
C GLY A 453 18.42 -5.48 -23.51
N PHE A 454 18.11 -5.50 -22.21
CA PHE A 454 16.75 -5.18 -21.76
C PHE A 454 16.56 -3.67 -21.65
N ARG A 455 15.43 -3.18 -22.18
CA ARG A 455 15.03 -1.78 -22.05
C ARG A 455 14.98 -1.36 -20.58
N ILE A 456 15.64 -0.24 -20.24
CA ILE A 456 15.63 0.33 -18.87
C ILE A 456 15.31 1.82 -18.84
N TRP A 457 14.28 2.19 -18.09
CA TRP A 457 13.92 3.59 -17.90
C TRP A 457 14.66 4.21 -16.70
N PRO A 458 15.19 5.45 -16.84
CA PRO A 458 15.65 6.21 -15.70
C PRO A 458 14.52 6.37 -14.68
N ARG A 459 14.86 6.21 -13.41
CA ARG A 459 13.92 6.37 -12.32
C ARG A 459 13.43 7.81 -12.27
N ASP A 460 12.15 7.98 -11.92
CA ASP A 460 11.62 9.28 -11.55
C ASP A 460 12.17 9.67 -10.18
N LEU A 461 13.11 10.61 -10.20
CA LEU A 461 13.80 11.11 -9.01
C LEU A 461 12.89 12.00 -8.15
N THR A 462 11.66 12.32 -8.58
CA THR A 462 10.69 13.01 -7.73
C THR A 462 9.93 12.05 -6.79
N LYS A 463 10.05 10.73 -7.02
CA LYS A 463 9.32 9.66 -6.32
C LYS A 463 10.22 8.85 -5.37
N PRO A 464 10.50 9.34 -4.14
CA PRO A 464 11.42 8.69 -3.20
C PRO A 464 10.96 7.31 -2.72
N TRP A 465 9.66 7.02 -2.74
CA TRP A 465 9.13 5.68 -2.43
C TRP A 465 9.56 4.60 -3.44
N THR A 466 10.22 5.00 -4.53
CA THR A 466 10.75 4.07 -5.54
C THR A 466 12.29 4.00 -5.51
N TRP A 467 12.97 4.83 -4.70
CA TRP A 467 14.43 4.83 -4.63
C TRP A 467 14.96 3.54 -4.00
N ARG A 468 16.04 3.01 -4.58
CA ARG A 468 16.64 1.72 -4.20
C ARG A 468 17.94 1.95 -3.46
N ALA A 469 18.23 1.10 -2.48
CA ALA A 469 19.43 1.19 -1.64
C ALA A 469 19.58 2.56 -0.94
N THR A 470 18.46 3.17 -0.59
CA THR A 470 18.37 4.43 0.17
C THR A 470 17.65 4.25 1.50
N GLN A 471 17.26 3.04 1.85
CA GLN A 471 16.64 2.74 3.14
C GLN A 471 17.69 2.92 4.24
N SER A 472 17.34 3.65 5.30
CA SER A 472 18.22 3.92 6.43
C SER A 472 17.59 3.42 7.72
N THR A 473 18.40 2.80 8.57
CA THR A 473 18.02 2.45 9.95
C THR A 473 18.41 3.53 10.96
N GLU A 474 18.98 4.65 10.49
CA GLU A 474 19.41 5.77 11.32
C GLU A 474 18.21 6.55 11.89
N SER A 475 18.47 7.42 12.87
CA SER A 475 17.45 8.36 13.36
C SER A 475 16.97 9.30 12.25
N ALA A 476 15.74 9.79 12.35
CA ALA A 476 15.17 10.74 11.38
C ALA A 476 16.06 11.98 11.13
N GLU A 477 16.83 12.41 12.14
CA GLU A 477 17.78 13.52 12.03
C GLU A 477 18.97 13.22 11.09
N LYS A 478 19.41 11.96 11.04
CA LYS A 478 20.54 11.49 10.21
C LYS A 478 20.11 10.84 8.90
N GLU A 479 18.83 10.51 8.75
CA GLU A 479 18.27 9.85 7.58
C GLU A 479 18.51 10.63 6.28
N ARG A 480 18.42 11.97 6.33
CA ARG A 480 18.76 12.83 5.19
C ARG A 480 20.18 12.59 4.71
N ASP A 481 21.15 12.71 5.62
CA ASP A 481 22.55 12.66 5.26
C ASP A 481 22.94 11.26 4.77
N ALA A 482 22.36 10.21 5.37
CA ALA A 482 22.49 8.83 4.88
C ALA A 482 21.93 8.65 3.46
N THR A 483 20.77 9.24 3.17
CA THR A 483 20.15 9.18 1.83
C THR A 483 20.99 9.95 0.80
N VAL A 484 21.48 11.14 1.15
CA VAL A 484 22.35 11.95 0.28
C VAL A 484 23.65 11.21 0.00
N LYS A 485 24.24 10.52 0.99
CA LYS A 485 25.41 9.64 0.80
C LYS A 485 25.10 8.51 -0.17
N ALA A 486 23.98 7.79 0.02
CA ALA A 486 23.59 6.73 -0.90
C ALA A 486 23.44 7.22 -2.36
N ILE A 487 22.82 8.39 -2.55
CA ILE A 487 22.72 9.06 -3.86
C ILE A 487 24.12 9.40 -4.41
N TYR A 488 24.98 10.01 -3.59
CA TYR A 488 26.35 10.35 -3.96
C TYR A 488 27.14 9.10 -4.38
N THR A 489 26.99 7.99 -3.66
CA THR A 489 27.70 6.74 -3.96
C THR A 489 27.23 6.16 -5.30
N ARG A 490 25.92 6.22 -5.62
CA ARG A 490 25.40 5.82 -6.95
C ARG A 490 25.88 6.74 -8.07
N LEU A 491 25.87 8.05 -7.83
CA LEU A 491 26.35 9.03 -8.80
C LEU A 491 27.85 8.85 -9.06
N SER A 492 28.64 8.64 -8.02
CA SER A 492 30.09 8.53 -8.11
C SER A 492 30.51 7.28 -8.87
N ILE A 493 30.09 6.11 -8.39
CA ILE A 493 30.49 4.81 -8.95
C ILE A 493 29.73 4.49 -10.25
N GLY A 494 28.57 5.12 -10.45
CA GLY A 494 27.60 4.69 -11.46
C GLY A 494 26.76 3.52 -10.98
N ILE A 495 25.99 2.95 -11.91
CA ILE A 495 25.19 1.75 -11.69
C ILE A 495 25.62 0.71 -12.73
N PRO A 496 26.59 -0.17 -12.40
CA PRO A 496 27.11 -1.19 -13.33
C PRO A 496 26.00 -2.05 -13.92
N GLY A 497 26.11 -2.48 -15.18
CA GLY A 497 25.02 -3.17 -15.86
C GLY A 497 23.87 -2.23 -16.24
N THR A 498 24.09 -0.92 -16.34
CA THR A 498 23.11 0.04 -16.86
C THR A 498 23.82 1.18 -17.59
N PRO A 499 23.10 1.98 -18.40
CA PRO A 499 23.65 3.17 -19.03
C PRO A 499 24.01 4.32 -18.07
N MET A 500 23.84 4.18 -16.75
CA MET A 500 24.22 5.21 -15.78
C MET A 500 25.72 5.09 -15.45
N PRO A 501 26.58 5.97 -16.01
CA PRO A 501 28.02 5.82 -15.92
C PRO A 501 28.55 6.24 -14.55
N ALA A 502 29.81 5.88 -14.27
CA ALA A 502 30.55 6.48 -13.19
C ALA A 502 30.82 7.96 -13.47
N HIS A 503 30.60 8.82 -12.49
CA HIS A 503 30.93 10.25 -12.58
C HIS A 503 32.22 10.63 -11.84
N ARG A 504 32.90 9.65 -11.24
CA ARG A 504 34.31 9.73 -10.88
C ARG A 504 35.19 9.08 -11.94
N ALA A 505 36.48 9.37 -11.93
CA ALA A 505 37.46 8.65 -12.73
C ALA A 505 37.51 7.17 -12.31
N VAL A 506 37.45 6.29 -13.32
CA VAL A 506 37.53 4.83 -13.15
C VAL A 506 38.99 4.36 -13.10
N GLU A 507 39.88 5.06 -13.80
CA GLU A 507 41.32 4.78 -13.84
C GLU A 507 42.11 5.82 -13.04
N GLU A 508 43.17 5.37 -12.38
CA GLU A 508 44.05 6.25 -11.60
C GLU A 508 44.76 7.28 -12.51
N GLY A 509 44.78 8.55 -12.08
CA GLY A 509 45.39 9.65 -12.82
C GLY A 509 44.45 10.39 -13.79
N ASN A 510 43.27 9.84 -14.09
CA ASN A 510 42.25 10.53 -14.89
C ASN A 510 41.46 11.55 -14.05
N LYS A 511 40.97 12.60 -14.71
CA LYS A 511 40.08 13.58 -14.07
C LYS A 511 38.66 13.03 -13.95
N ASP A 512 38.00 13.38 -12.86
CA ASP A 512 36.58 13.05 -12.69
C ASP A 512 35.74 13.71 -13.80
N PRO A 513 34.83 12.97 -14.46
CA PRO A 513 33.83 13.56 -15.35
C PRO A 513 32.96 14.62 -14.69
N VAL A 514 32.67 14.46 -13.40
CA VAL A 514 31.97 15.45 -12.56
C VAL A 514 32.80 15.67 -11.29
N SER A 515 33.13 16.92 -11.01
CA SER A 515 33.96 17.28 -9.85
C SER A 515 33.38 16.73 -8.54
N LEU A 516 34.25 16.46 -7.55
CA LEU A 516 33.83 15.97 -6.23
C LEU A 516 32.77 16.89 -5.58
N GLU A 517 32.98 18.21 -5.65
CA GLU A 517 32.02 19.19 -5.12
C GLU A 517 30.68 19.13 -5.87
N ASP A 518 30.71 19.08 -7.20
CA ASP A 518 29.49 18.99 -8.01
C ASP A 518 28.74 17.69 -7.74
N ARG A 519 29.42 16.56 -7.48
CA ARG A 519 28.77 15.30 -7.12
C ARG A 519 27.98 15.42 -5.81
N TRP A 520 28.52 16.09 -4.80
CA TRP A 520 27.80 16.37 -3.54
C TRP A 520 26.65 17.36 -3.72
N HIS A 521 26.86 18.42 -4.51
CA HIS A 521 25.80 19.38 -4.84
C HIS A 521 24.65 18.71 -5.60
N ILE A 522 24.95 17.89 -6.63
CA ILE A 522 23.95 17.11 -7.37
C ILE A 522 23.18 16.18 -6.42
N SER A 523 23.87 15.52 -5.49
CA SER A 523 23.21 14.60 -4.54
C SER A 523 22.21 15.32 -3.63
N ASN A 524 22.55 16.53 -3.16
CA ASN A 524 21.63 17.39 -2.43
C ASN A 524 20.45 17.85 -3.30
N PHE A 525 20.70 18.21 -4.57
CA PHE A 525 19.65 18.57 -5.51
C PHE A 525 18.69 17.41 -5.79
N VAL A 526 19.21 16.20 -6.09
CA VAL A 526 18.40 15.00 -6.30
C VAL A 526 17.56 14.69 -5.07
N TYR A 527 18.14 14.79 -3.87
CA TYR A 527 17.38 14.64 -2.63
C TYR A 527 16.22 15.65 -2.55
N SER A 528 16.44 16.92 -2.93
CA SER A 528 15.41 17.97 -2.91
C SER A 528 14.26 17.75 -3.89
N LEU A 529 14.45 16.96 -4.96
CA LEU A 529 13.40 16.72 -5.97
C LEU A 529 12.15 16.06 -5.37
N ARG A 530 12.30 15.32 -4.26
CA ARG A 530 11.17 14.73 -3.54
C ARG A 530 10.15 15.75 -3.05
N ASP A 531 10.57 16.99 -2.81
CA ASP A 531 9.74 18.08 -2.29
C ASP A 531 8.96 18.77 -3.44
N THR A 532 9.27 18.43 -4.69
CA THR A 532 8.57 18.93 -5.89
C THR A 532 7.35 18.08 -6.28
N ALA A 533 7.18 16.92 -5.65
CA ALA A 533 6.05 16.02 -5.84
C ALA A 533 5.31 15.81 -4.52
N VAL A 534 3.99 15.60 -4.63
CA VAL A 534 3.17 15.25 -3.48
C VAL A 534 3.37 13.76 -3.20
N GLN A 535 3.76 13.43 -1.97
CA GLN A 535 4.01 12.05 -1.57
C GLN A 535 2.67 11.31 -1.30
N PRO A 536 2.53 10.04 -1.72
CA PRO A 536 1.36 9.22 -1.38
C PRO A 536 1.16 9.11 0.13
N LYS A 537 -0.11 9.09 0.56
CA LYS A 537 -0.50 8.93 1.97
C LYS A 537 -1.47 7.77 2.13
N ASN A 538 -1.36 7.04 3.25
CA ASN A 538 -2.32 6.01 3.60
C ASN A 538 -3.68 6.64 3.95
N GLY A 539 -4.77 6.02 3.50
CA GLY A 539 -6.14 6.49 3.79
C GLY A 539 -6.46 7.85 3.17
N ALA A 540 -5.82 8.19 2.05
CA ALA A 540 -5.95 9.49 1.43
C ALA A 540 -7.38 9.81 0.97
N VAL A 541 -7.79 11.07 1.11
CA VAL A 541 -9.08 11.61 0.69
C VAL A 541 -8.82 12.73 -0.32
N VAL A 542 -9.52 12.72 -1.44
CA VAL A 542 -9.55 13.82 -2.40
C VAL A 542 -10.48 14.89 -1.84
N THR A 543 -9.91 15.99 -1.34
CA THR A 543 -10.69 17.09 -0.77
C THR A 543 -10.87 18.19 -1.82
N GLY A 544 -12.12 18.61 -2.04
CA GLY A 544 -12.43 19.73 -2.93
C GLY A 544 -12.17 21.08 -2.26
N THR A 545 -11.61 22.03 -3.02
CA THR A 545 -11.44 23.42 -2.60
C THR A 545 -12.56 24.29 -3.21
N LYS A 546 -13.37 24.93 -2.37
CA LYS A 546 -14.49 25.79 -2.81
C LYS A 546 -13.99 27.14 -3.31
N VAL A 547 -14.53 27.63 -4.43
CA VAL A 547 -14.24 28.97 -4.98
C VAL A 547 -15.53 29.77 -5.25
N SER A 548 -15.45 31.10 -5.19
CA SER A 548 -16.59 32.02 -5.34
C SER A 548 -16.93 32.39 -6.79
N GLY A 549 -16.12 31.98 -7.78
CA GLY A 549 -16.31 32.23 -9.21
C GLY A 549 -16.37 30.94 -10.03
N GLY A 550 -16.26 31.05 -11.36
CA GLY A 550 -16.16 29.88 -12.24
C GLY A 550 -14.96 29.00 -11.90
N VAL A 551 -15.06 27.68 -12.08
CA VAL A 551 -13.91 26.78 -11.86
C VAL A 551 -12.81 27.06 -12.89
N PRO A 552 -11.55 26.67 -12.62
CA PRO A 552 -10.50 26.76 -13.63
C PRO A 552 -10.88 26.05 -14.92
N THR A 553 -10.56 26.67 -16.05
CA THR A 553 -10.72 26.09 -17.40
C THR A 553 -9.38 25.87 -18.10
N SER A 554 -8.28 26.31 -17.47
CA SER A 554 -6.92 26.19 -17.98
C SER A 554 -6.02 25.49 -16.97
N LEU A 555 -5.04 24.74 -17.49
CA LEU A 555 -4.00 24.07 -16.70
C LEU A 555 -3.05 25.07 -16.03
N ALA A 556 -2.94 26.30 -16.54
CA ALA A 556 -2.05 27.34 -16.01
C ALA A 556 -2.70 28.21 -14.91
N ASP A 557 -3.96 27.95 -14.55
CA ASP A 557 -4.67 28.73 -13.54
C ASP A 557 -4.01 28.60 -12.16
N GLU A 558 -3.61 29.72 -11.56
CA GLU A 558 -2.88 29.76 -10.28
C GLU A 558 -3.70 29.21 -9.11
N ARG A 559 -5.04 29.14 -9.23
CA ARG A 559 -5.91 28.57 -8.19
C ARG A 559 -5.61 27.10 -7.92
N TRP A 560 -5.03 26.37 -8.89
CA TRP A 560 -4.54 25.01 -8.66
C TRP A 560 -3.43 24.93 -7.61
N ASN A 561 -2.64 26.00 -7.41
CA ASN A 561 -1.56 26.02 -6.42
C ASN A 561 -2.09 26.06 -4.98
N GLY A 562 -3.30 26.61 -4.79
CA GLY A 562 -3.97 26.68 -3.48
C GLY A 562 -4.92 25.53 -3.20
N ALA A 563 -5.13 24.61 -4.16
CA ALA A 563 -6.01 23.46 -3.99
C ALA A 563 -5.28 22.28 -3.35
N ASP A 564 -6.01 21.54 -2.50
CA ASP A 564 -5.47 20.37 -1.81
C ASP A 564 -5.08 19.29 -2.83
N ALA A 565 -3.80 18.92 -2.81
CA ALA A 565 -3.24 17.92 -3.69
C ALA A 565 -3.05 16.60 -2.96
N VAL A 566 -3.45 15.51 -3.61
CA VAL A 566 -3.32 14.17 -3.07
C VAL A 566 -2.77 13.21 -4.11
N THR A 567 -1.75 12.44 -3.73
CA THR A 567 -1.17 11.41 -4.59
C THR A 567 -1.71 10.05 -4.19
N LEU A 568 -2.23 9.33 -5.18
CA LEU A 568 -2.86 8.02 -5.02
C LEU A 568 -2.05 7.00 -5.82
N SER A 569 -1.84 5.82 -5.25
CA SER A 569 -1.15 4.73 -5.93
C SER A 569 -2.01 4.17 -7.06
N LEU A 570 -1.36 3.89 -8.19
CA LEU A 570 -1.90 3.12 -9.30
C LEU A 570 -1.26 1.75 -9.30
N VAL A 571 -2.09 0.73 -9.49
CA VAL A 571 -1.66 -0.68 -9.60
C VAL A 571 -2.06 -1.20 -10.96
N PRO A 572 -1.26 -2.07 -11.58
CA PRO A 572 -1.61 -2.60 -12.87
C PRO A 572 -2.83 -3.51 -12.78
N ASN A 573 -3.63 -3.57 -13.86
CA ASN A 573 -4.67 -4.57 -13.97
C ASN A 573 -4.08 -5.97 -14.21
N ILE A 574 -3.68 -6.63 -13.11
CA ILE A 574 -3.26 -8.04 -13.07
C ILE A 574 -4.40 -8.98 -12.66
N ILE A 575 -5.61 -8.46 -12.48
CA ILE A 575 -6.73 -9.19 -11.86
C ILE A 575 -7.48 -10.06 -12.87
N LYS A 576 -7.58 -9.60 -14.12
CA LYS A 576 -8.25 -10.33 -15.21
C LYS A 576 -7.58 -10.05 -16.53
N GLU A 577 -7.54 -11.06 -17.38
CA GLU A 577 -6.99 -10.99 -18.72
C GLU A 577 -7.75 -9.99 -19.61
N GLU A 578 -7.08 -9.26 -20.51
CA GLU A 578 -5.61 -9.24 -20.70
C GLU A 578 -4.87 -8.46 -19.59
N ARG A 579 -3.84 -9.09 -19.00
CA ARG A 579 -3.11 -8.59 -17.82
C ARG A 579 -1.94 -7.67 -18.21
N LEU A 580 -1.65 -6.69 -17.35
CA LEU A 580 -0.47 -5.82 -17.43
C LEU A 580 0.46 -6.16 -16.27
N PHE A 581 1.69 -6.62 -16.50
CA PHE A 581 2.60 -7.00 -15.41
C PHE A 581 3.72 -6.00 -15.13
N THR A 582 4.00 -5.09 -16.08
CA THR A 582 5.16 -4.19 -16.04
C THR A 582 4.74 -2.74 -16.32
N PRO A 583 3.92 -2.12 -15.46
CA PRO A 583 3.53 -0.72 -15.62
C PRO A 583 4.73 0.20 -15.40
N LEU A 584 4.77 1.34 -16.11
CA LEU A 584 5.77 2.40 -15.89
C LEU A 584 5.25 3.55 -15.02
N ASN A 585 3.93 3.75 -15.01
CA ASN A 585 3.24 4.74 -14.22
C ASN A 585 2.62 4.09 -12.97
N ASP A 586 2.88 4.63 -11.79
CA ASP A 586 2.56 4.00 -10.49
C ASP A 586 1.74 4.90 -9.56
N ALA A 587 1.43 6.13 -9.98
CA ALA A 587 0.72 7.10 -9.16
C ALA A 587 0.01 8.17 -10.00
N VAL A 588 -1.06 8.73 -9.43
CA VAL A 588 -1.75 9.92 -9.94
C VAL A 588 -1.87 10.96 -8.83
N THR A 589 -1.52 12.22 -9.13
CA THR A 589 -1.80 13.34 -8.23
C THR A 589 -3.10 14.02 -8.65
N VAL A 590 -3.99 14.26 -7.70
CA VAL A 590 -5.34 14.78 -7.94
C VAL A 590 -5.53 16.06 -7.13
N ARG A 591 -6.12 17.08 -7.77
CA ARG A 591 -6.70 18.25 -7.10
C ARG A 591 -8.14 18.41 -7.56
N ALA A 592 -9.01 18.86 -6.65
CA ALA A 592 -10.40 19.15 -6.97
C ALA A 592 -10.74 20.59 -6.57
N ILE A 593 -11.32 21.37 -7.50
CA ILE A 593 -11.84 22.72 -7.24
C ILE A 593 -13.30 22.74 -7.65
N TYR A 594 -14.15 23.36 -6.84
CA TYR A 594 -15.59 23.40 -7.11
C TYR A 594 -16.21 24.73 -6.70
N ASN A 595 -17.36 25.06 -7.29
CA ASN A 595 -18.23 26.16 -6.86
C ASN A 595 -19.66 25.62 -6.67
N GLU A 596 -20.69 26.46 -6.64
CA GLU A 596 -22.09 25.98 -6.48
C GLU A 596 -22.65 25.20 -7.68
N LYS A 597 -22.04 25.31 -8.86
CA LYS A 597 -22.58 24.80 -10.14
C LYS A 597 -21.76 23.69 -10.75
N GLU A 598 -20.44 23.71 -10.59
CA GLU A 598 -19.50 22.88 -11.35
C GLU A 598 -18.32 22.46 -10.47
N ILE A 599 -17.68 21.37 -10.88
CA ILE A 599 -16.48 20.80 -10.29
C ILE A 599 -15.45 20.53 -11.39
N ALA A 600 -14.20 20.84 -11.09
CA ALA A 600 -13.05 20.57 -11.94
C ALA A 600 -12.03 19.73 -11.17
N PHE A 601 -11.49 18.71 -11.85
CA PHE A 601 -10.38 17.91 -11.37
C PHE A 601 -9.14 18.20 -12.22
N LEU A 602 -7.99 18.36 -11.57
CA LEU A 602 -6.69 18.34 -12.21
C LEU A 602 -6.02 17.01 -11.85
N LEU A 603 -5.76 16.20 -12.88
CA LEU A 603 -5.02 14.95 -12.78
C LEU A 603 -3.59 15.19 -13.28
N GLU A 604 -2.60 14.73 -12.53
CA GLU A 604 -1.21 14.73 -12.94
C GLU A 604 -0.64 13.31 -12.88
N VAL A 605 -0.14 12.84 -14.01
CA VAL A 605 0.51 11.53 -14.13
C VAL A 605 1.92 11.77 -14.66
N ASP A 606 2.93 11.35 -13.90
CA ASP A 606 4.31 11.38 -14.38
C ASP A 606 4.49 10.28 -15.42
N ASP A 607 4.52 10.68 -16.69
CA ASP A 607 4.67 9.82 -17.86
C ASP A 607 5.92 10.25 -18.63
N ARG A 608 6.83 9.31 -18.86
CA ARG A 608 8.15 9.60 -19.45
C ARG A 608 8.06 10.02 -20.90
N THR A 609 6.93 9.76 -21.55
CA THR A 609 6.71 10.00 -22.97
C THR A 609 5.42 10.79 -23.19
N GLU A 610 5.37 11.54 -24.29
CA GLU A 610 4.09 12.00 -24.83
C GLU A 610 3.57 10.93 -25.79
N SER A 611 2.94 9.88 -25.28
CA SER A 611 2.51 8.75 -26.10
C SER A 611 1.31 9.16 -26.95
N ARG A 612 1.60 9.55 -28.18
CA ARG A 612 0.61 9.78 -29.23
C ARG A 612 1.13 9.16 -30.52
N PRO A 613 0.38 8.23 -31.15
CA PRO A 613 0.76 7.64 -32.42
C PRO A 613 1.09 8.72 -33.46
N GLY A 614 2.19 8.55 -34.17
CA GLY A 614 2.71 9.52 -35.15
C GLY A 614 3.75 10.52 -34.61
N ILE A 615 4.07 10.50 -33.31
CA ILE A 615 5.25 11.21 -32.80
C ILE A 615 6.45 10.25 -32.86
N GLU A 616 7.27 10.37 -33.91
CA GLU A 616 8.44 9.51 -34.15
C GLU A 616 9.38 9.46 -32.94
N TYR A 617 9.67 10.62 -32.34
CA TYR A 617 10.56 10.73 -31.19
C TYR A 617 10.21 9.78 -30.03
N PHE A 618 8.93 9.68 -29.65
CA PHE A 618 8.51 8.81 -28.55
C PHE A 618 8.28 7.37 -29.00
N THR A 619 7.96 7.17 -30.28
CA THR A 619 7.85 5.83 -30.88
C THR A 619 9.22 5.15 -30.92
N ASP A 620 10.29 5.89 -31.21
CA ASP A 620 11.66 5.36 -31.22
C ASP A 620 12.20 5.04 -29.81
N LEU A 621 11.64 5.67 -28.76
CA LEU A 621 12.00 5.42 -27.36
C LEU A 621 11.28 4.22 -26.74
N GLN A 622 10.17 3.78 -27.36
CA GLN A 622 9.37 2.64 -26.96
C GLN A 622 10.14 1.32 -27.14
N ASP A 623 9.74 0.29 -26.39
CA ASP A 623 10.22 -1.07 -26.61
C ASP A 623 9.67 -1.63 -27.93
N GLU A 624 10.53 -2.24 -28.76
CA GLU A 624 10.17 -2.74 -30.11
C GLU A 624 9.06 -3.80 -30.08
N ASN A 625 8.87 -4.48 -28.96
CA ASN A 625 7.82 -5.48 -28.80
C ASN A 625 6.47 -4.88 -28.41
N LYS A 626 6.36 -3.55 -28.36
CA LYS A 626 5.15 -2.82 -27.95
C LYS A 626 4.59 -2.03 -29.12
N GLU A 627 3.26 -1.94 -29.16
CA GLU A 627 2.56 -1.07 -30.09
C GLU A 627 2.29 0.28 -29.42
N MET A 628 2.56 1.37 -30.12
CA MET A 628 2.26 2.72 -29.63
C MET A 628 0.73 2.94 -29.58
N HIS A 629 0.26 3.34 -28.40
CA HIS A 629 -1.12 3.81 -28.21
C HIS A 629 -1.14 5.25 -27.72
N ALA A 630 -2.33 5.84 -27.70
CA ALA A 630 -2.52 7.18 -27.17
C ALA A 630 -2.67 7.12 -25.65
N ASP A 631 -1.93 7.96 -24.94
CA ASP A 631 -2.10 8.10 -23.49
C ASP A 631 -3.53 8.45 -23.13
N ALA A 632 -3.98 7.93 -22.00
CA ALA A 632 -5.31 8.21 -21.50
C ALA A 632 -5.35 8.25 -19.97
N VAL A 633 -6.32 8.99 -19.45
CA VAL A 633 -6.65 9.00 -18.04
C VAL A 633 -8.15 8.96 -17.86
N ALA A 634 -8.60 8.35 -16.77
CA ALA A 634 -10.00 8.29 -16.42
C ALA A 634 -10.26 8.54 -14.94
N ILE A 635 -11.42 9.13 -14.67
CA ILE A 635 -12.04 9.20 -13.34
C ILE A 635 -13.30 8.35 -13.37
N GLN A 636 -13.52 7.54 -12.34
CA GLN A 636 -14.72 6.73 -12.20
C GLN A 636 -15.46 7.10 -10.92
N PHE A 637 -16.78 7.15 -11.04
CA PHE A 637 -17.73 7.34 -9.95
C PHE A 637 -18.78 6.23 -9.99
N PRO A 638 -19.32 5.78 -8.83
CA PRO A 638 -20.54 4.99 -8.82
C PRO A 638 -21.71 5.83 -9.34
N MET A 639 -22.73 5.18 -9.90
CA MET A 639 -24.04 5.83 -10.05
C MET A 639 -24.64 6.13 -8.67
N GLU A 640 -25.51 7.14 -8.56
CA GLU A 640 -26.01 7.62 -7.25
C GLU A 640 -26.68 6.50 -6.43
N ALA A 641 -27.52 5.69 -7.08
CA ALA A 641 -28.18 4.55 -6.45
C ALA A 641 -27.26 3.34 -6.20
N ALA A 642 -26.01 3.39 -6.64
CA ALA A 642 -25.06 2.28 -6.61
C ALA A 642 -24.14 2.29 -5.38
N TYR A 643 -24.22 3.30 -4.50
CA TYR A 643 -23.42 3.36 -3.28
C TYR A 643 -24.19 3.95 -2.09
N MET A 644 -23.72 3.61 -0.89
CA MET A 644 -24.18 4.19 0.37
C MET A 644 -22.97 4.49 1.26
N SER A 645 -22.95 5.64 1.92
CA SER A 645 -21.89 6.01 2.88
C SER A 645 -22.30 5.87 4.34
N ALA A 646 -23.59 5.73 4.62
CA ALA A 646 -24.16 5.54 5.96
C ALA A 646 -25.52 4.79 5.89
N PRO A 647 -25.92 4.02 6.93
CA PRO A 647 -25.16 3.73 8.16
C PRO A 647 -24.03 2.71 7.95
N MET A 648 -24.00 2.02 6.80
CA MET A 648 -22.95 1.08 6.41
C MET A 648 -22.48 1.43 5.00
N VAL A 649 -21.17 1.34 4.77
CA VAL A 649 -20.57 1.67 3.47
C VAL A 649 -20.82 0.54 2.47
N GLU A 650 -21.51 0.85 1.39
CA GLU A 650 -21.69 -0.04 0.24
C GLU A 650 -21.15 0.67 -1.02
N LYS A 651 -20.31 -0.03 -1.78
CA LYS A 651 -19.68 0.47 -3.01
C LYS A 651 -19.75 -0.61 -4.10
N PRO A 652 -19.87 -0.23 -5.38
CA PRO A 652 -19.71 -1.16 -6.49
C PRO A 652 -18.31 -1.77 -6.51
N LEU A 653 -18.11 -2.82 -7.31
CA LEU A 653 -16.76 -3.22 -7.70
C LEU A 653 -16.04 -2.03 -8.36
N TYR A 654 -14.83 -1.71 -7.90
CA TYR A 654 -14.05 -0.58 -8.46
C TYR A 654 -13.62 -0.81 -9.91
N ARG A 655 -13.72 -2.04 -10.42
CA ARG A 655 -13.46 -2.38 -11.83
C ARG A 655 -14.73 -2.29 -12.67
N HIS A 656 -15.19 -1.07 -12.94
CA HIS A 656 -16.37 -0.78 -13.77
C HIS A 656 -17.71 -1.27 -13.22
N GLY A 657 -17.84 -1.43 -11.89
CA GLY A 657 -19.11 -1.80 -11.26
C GLY A 657 -19.50 -3.27 -11.44
N ASP A 658 -20.80 -3.54 -11.29
CA ASP A 658 -21.42 -4.84 -11.51
C ASP A 658 -22.83 -4.68 -12.09
N LYS A 659 -23.55 -5.79 -12.31
CA LYS A 659 -24.88 -5.78 -12.96
C LYS A 659 -25.96 -4.99 -12.20
N ARG A 660 -25.76 -4.73 -10.91
CA ARG A 660 -26.69 -3.98 -10.05
C ARG A 660 -26.15 -2.61 -9.69
N HIS A 661 -24.82 -2.48 -9.61
CA HIS A 661 -24.14 -1.26 -9.20
C HIS A 661 -23.27 -0.75 -10.35
N HIS A 662 -23.85 0.09 -11.20
CA HIS A 662 -23.15 0.65 -12.37
C HIS A 662 -22.21 1.80 -11.99
N THR A 663 -21.29 2.13 -12.89
CA THR A 663 -20.37 3.27 -12.73
C THR A 663 -20.45 4.22 -13.93
N THR A 664 -20.17 5.49 -13.68
CA THR A 664 -19.92 6.50 -14.71
C THR A 664 -18.42 6.78 -14.76
N ILE A 665 -17.85 6.76 -15.96
CA ILE A 665 -16.42 6.95 -16.21
C ILE A 665 -16.24 8.18 -17.10
N TRP A 666 -15.43 9.12 -16.63
CA TRP A 666 -14.96 10.28 -17.37
C TRP A 666 -13.62 9.90 -17.99
N TYR A 667 -13.54 9.86 -19.31
CA TYR A 667 -12.36 9.37 -20.02
C TYR A 667 -11.83 10.44 -20.96
N TRP A 668 -10.55 10.72 -20.83
CA TRP A 668 -9.79 11.58 -21.74
C TRP A 668 -8.69 10.77 -22.41
N ASN A 669 -8.51 11.00 -23.71
CA ASN A 669 -7.48 10.38 -24.53
C ASN A 669 -6.72 11.45 -25.31
N ALA A 670 -5.39 11.34 -25.34
CA ALA A 670 -4.49 12.32 -25.94
C ALA A 670 -4.61 12.44 -27.47
N GLY A 671 -5.25 11.48 -28.13
CA GLY A 671 -5.39 11.43 -29.58
C GLY A 671 -4.12 10.94 -30.28
N SER A 672 -4.00 11.21 -31.57
CA SER A 672 -2.86 10.81 -32.39
C SER A 672 -2.48 11.90 -33.39
N VAL A 673 -1.19 12.01 -33.67
CA VAL A 673 -0.67 12.86 -34.76
C VAL A 673 -0.92 12.17 -36.10
N GLU A 674 -0.64 10.87 -36.19
CA GLU A 674 -0.92 10.06 -37.38
C GLU A 674 -1.49 8.67 -37.03
N PRO A 675 -2.66 8.28 -37.58
CA PRO A 675 -3.58 9.14 -38.34
C PRO A 675 -4.07 10.28 -37.44
N LYS A 676 -4.26 11.48 -37.99
CA LYS A 676 -4.70 12.63 -37.18
C LYS A 676 -6.00 12.35 -36.44
N ARG A 677 -5.96 12.36 -35.11
CA ARG A 677 -7.11 12.32 -34.21
C ARG A 677 -6.88 13.34 -33.11
N ASP A 678 -7.77 14.32 -32.99
CA ASP A 678 -7.69 15.28 -31.90
C ASP A 678 -7.93 14.56 -30.56
N ALA A 679 -7.44 15.17 -29.47
CA ALA A 679 -7.72 14.68 -28.13
C ALA A 679 -9.24 14.59 -27.90
N SER A 680 -9.68 13.54 -27.22
CA SER A 680 -11.11 13.25 -27.04
C SER A 680 -11.46 13.13 -25.57
N ALA A 681 -12.67 13.57 -25.23
CA ALA A 681 -13.25 13.48 -23.90
C ALA A 681 -14.64 12.86 -24.03
N VAL A 682 -14.86 11.70 -23.39
CA VAL A 682 -16.11 10.96 -23.49
C VAL A 682 -16.56 10.46 -22.12
N LEU A 683 -17.89 10.34 -21.97
CA LEU A 683 -18.50 9.64 -20.84
C LEU A 683 -18.72 8.18 -21.22
N MET A 684 -18.46 7.27 -20.28
CA MET A 684 -18.76 5.85 -20.41
C MET A 684 -19.55 5.33 -19.22
N GLU A 685 -20.31 4.26 -19.46
CA GLU A 685 -21.02 3.50 -18.43
C GLU A 685 -20.34 2.14 -18.23
N GLY A 686 -19.96 1.85 -16.99
CA GLY A 686 -19.47 0.55 -16.54
C GLY A 686 -20.57 -0.28 -15.89
N VAL A 687 -20.64 -1.57 -16.25
CA VAL A 687 -21.66 -2.52 -15.76
C VAL A 687 -21.06 -3.85 -15.28
N GLY A 688 -19.74 -3.88 -15.08
CA GLY A 688 -19.00 -5.10 -14.74
C GLY A 688 -17.58 -5.14 -15.31
N PRO A 689 -16.64 -5.79 -14.62
CA PRO A 689 -15.25 -5.96 -15.08
C PRO A 689 -15.13 -6.78 -16.37
N ASN A 690 -16.11 -7.64 -16.65
CA ASN A 690 -16.13 -8.52 -17.83
C ASN A 690 -16.93 -7.93 -19.00
N LYS A 691 -17.26 -6.65 -18.95
CA LYS A 691 -18.01 -5.94 -20.01
C LYS A 691 -17.22 -4.69 -20.41
N ARG A 692 -17.06 -4.50 -21.72
CA ARG A 692 -16.49 -3.25 -22.25
C ARG A 692 -17.42 -2.09 -21.83
N PRO A 693 -16.89 -1.02 -21.23
CA PRO A 693 -17.69 0.17 -20.92
C PRO A 693 -18.36 0.71 -22.18
N LYS A 694 -19.63 1.13 -22.04
CA LYS A 694 -20.41 1.68 -23.15
C LYS A 694 -20.20 3.18 -23.25
N LEU A 695 -19.89 3.68 -24.43
CA LEU A 695 -19.85 5.13 -24.69
C LEU A 695 -21.26 5.72 -24.54
N ARG A 696 -21.34 6.85 -23.86
CA ARG A 696 -22.57 7.65 -23.75
C ARG A 696 -22.61 8.70 -24.85
N GLU A 697 -23.82 9.08 -25.25
CA GLU A 697 -24.02 10.21 -26.16
C GLU A 697 -23.51 11.50 -25.52
N ALA A 698 -22.90 12.36 -26.33
CA ALA A 698 -22.39 13.64 -25.86
C ALA A 698 -23.55 14.55 -25.45
N ASP A 699 -23.60 14.89 -24.15
CA ASP A 699 -24.61 15.80 -23.57
C ASP A 699 -24.08 17.23 -23.40
N GLY A 700 -22.82 17.49 -23.77
CA GLY A 700 -22.16 18.79 -23.63
C GLY A 700 -21.81 19.17 -22.19
N THR A 701 -22.03 18.27 -21.22
CA THR A 701 -21.79 18.55 -19.79
C THR A 701 -20.35 18.27 -19.37
N PHE A 702 -19.65 17.40 -20.11
CA PHE A 702 -18.30 16.98 -19.79
C PHE A 702 -17.28 17.62 -20.76
N SER A 703 -16.27 18.26 -20.20
CA SER A 703 -15.14 18.80 -20.95
C SER A 703 -13.82 18.35 -20.32
N ALA A 704 -12.84 18.03 -21.14
CA ALA A 704 -11.49 17.75 -20.66
C ALA A 704 -10.43 18.28 -21.63
N ALA A 705 -9.27 18.67 -21.08
CA ALA A 705 -8.11 19.11 -21.84
C ALA A 705 -6.84 18.62 -21.15
N GLY A 706 -5.83 18.27 -21.93
CA GLY A 706 -4.56 17.77 -21.41
C GLY A 706 -3.36 18.35 -22.11
N GLU A 707 -2.26 18.49 -21.38
CA GLU A 707 -0.95 18.91 -21.88
C GLU A 707 0.13 18.01 -21.27
N TRP A 708 1.05 17.54 -22.11
CA TRP A 708 2.27 16.87 -21.65
C TRP A 708 3.40 17.87 -21.60
N LYS A 709 4.15 17.88 -20.50
CA LYS A 709 5.33 18.72 -20.34
C LYS A 709 6.32 18.12 -19.35
N ASP A 710 7.58 18.04 -19.76
CA ASP A 710 8.71 17.63 -18.91
C ASP A 710 8.45 16.32 -18.15
N GLY A 711 7.96 15.30 -18.85
CA GLY A 711 7.70 13.97 -18.29
C GLY A 711 6.45 13.85 -17.44
N LYS A 712 5.43 14.67 -17.72
CA LYS A 712 4.17 14.70 -16.95
C LYS A 712 3.01 15.12 -17.83
N TRP A 713 1.93 14.34 -17.79
CA TRP A 713 0.61 14.77 -18.25
C TRP A 713 -0.10 15.56 -17.16
N ARG A 714 -0.70 16.69 -17.54
CA ARG A 714 -1.65 17.45 -16.72
C ARG A 714 -2.97 17.48 -17.47
N VAL A 715 -4.02 16.92 -16.88
CA VAL A 715 -5.34 16.79 -17.51
C VAL A 715 -6.39 17.42 -16.61
N ILE A 716 -7.11 18.40 -17.13
CA ILE A 716 -8.28 19.00 -16.47
C ILE A 716 -9.54 18.31 -16.96
N MET A 717 -10.43 17.96 -16.04
CA MET A 717 -11.75 17.39 -16.31
C MET A 717 -12.81 18.18 -15.55
N THR A 718 -13.81 18.72 -16.26
CA THR A 718 -14.84 19.60 -15.69
C THR A 718 -16.23 19.10 -16.01
N ARG A 719 -17.14 19.19 -15.03
CA ARG A 719 -18.56 18.85 -15.17
C ARG A 719 -19.44 19.66 -14.20
N PRO A 720 -20.74 19.85 -14.49
CA PRO A 720 -21.72 20.29 -13.50
C PRO A 720 -21.72 19.41 -12.24
N ARG A 721 -22.00 20.04 -11.09
CA ARG A 721 -22.11 19.36 -9.79
C ARG A 721 -23.38 18.53 -9.66
N SER A 722 -24.44 18.92 -10.34
CA SER A 722 -25.72 18.23 -10.31
C SER A 722 -26.42 18.32 -11.66
N GLY A 723 -27.47 17.53 -11.83
CA GLY A 723 -28.25 17.53 -13.07
C GLY A 723 -27.55 16.83 -14.23
N GLY A 724 -26.68 15.85 -13.92
CA GLY A 724 -26.20 14.88 -14.91
C GLY A 724 -27.33 14.04 -15.49
N ALA A 725 -27.03 13.18 -16.47
CA ALA A 725 -28.03 12.23 -16.96
C ALA A 725 -28.50 11.31 -15.81
N ILE A 726 -29.70 10.75 -15.96
CA ILE A 726 -30.35 9.92 -14.93
C ILE A 726 -29.38 8.86 -14.40
N GLY A 727 -29.06 8.93 -13.11
CA GLY A 727 -28.20 7.98 -12.39
C GLY A 727 -26.77 8.46 -12.12
N ASP A 728 -26.32 9.56 -12.70
CA ASP A 728 -25.02 10.16 -12.33
C ASP A 728 -25.01 10.67 -10.89
N ILE A 729 -23.85 10.63 -10.24
CA ILE A 729 -23.68 11.14 -8.88
C ILE A 729 -23.81 12.66 -8.84
N ASP A 730 -24.54 13.17 -7.84
CA ASP A 730 -24.52 14.58 -7.47
C ASP A 730 -23.35 14.85 -6.50
N PHE A 731 -22.59 15.91 -6.78
CA PHE A 731 -21.44 16.32 -5.99
C PHE A 731 -21.87 17.18 -4.79
N VAL A 732 -22.35 16.51 -3.76
CA VAL A 732 -22.96 17.12 -2.56
C VAL A 732 -21.90 17.49 -1.52
N GLU A 733 -22.03 18.70 -0.95
CA GLU A 733 -21.21 19.18 0.16
C GLU A 733 -21.51 18.40 1.45
N GLY A 734 -20.47 18.04 2.22
CA GLY A 734 -20.57 17.27 3.46
C GLY A 734 -20.76 15.76 3.27
N GLN A 735 -20.79 15.26 2.03
CA GLN A 735 -20.91 13.83 1.73
C GLN A 735 -19.59 13.26 1.21
N PHE A 736 -19.24 12.05 1.68
CA PHE A 736 -18.16 11.27 1.11
C PHE A 736 -18.66 10.45 -0.08
N MET A 737 -17.99 10.62 -1.22
CA MET A 737 -18.36 10.03 -2.50
C MET A 737 -17.22 9.13 -3.01
N PRO A 738 -17.47 7.88 -3.44
CA PRO A 738 -16.41 7.03 -3.97
C PRO A 738 -15.85 7.58 -5.29
N ILE A 739 -14.53 7.61 -5.41
CA ILE A 739 -13.80 8.03 -6.62
C ILE A 739 -12.65 7.07 -6.88
N SER A 740 -12.42 6.68 -8.14
CA SER A 740 -11.26 5.90 -8.54
C SER A 740 -10.69 6.39 -9.88
N PHE A 741 -9.46 6.02 -10.18
CA PHE A 741 -8.71 6.53 -11.32
C PHE A 741 -8.13 5.39 -12.16
N ALA A 742 -7.91 5.66 -13.45
CA ALA A 742 -7.15 4.78 -14.33
C ALA A 742 -6.25 5.58 -15.28
N ASN A 743 -5.13 5.00 -15.67
CA ASN A 743 -4.18 5.57 -16.62
C ASN A 743 -3.66 4.49 -17.58
N TRP A 744 -3.53 4.87 -18.84
CA TRP A 744 -2.92 4.09 -19.90
C TRP A 744 -1.66 4.82 -20.37
N ASP A 745 -0.49 4.20 -20.17
CA ASP A 745 0.78 4.59 -20.81
C ASP A 745 0.89 3.96 -22.20
N GLY A 746 0.66 4.75 -23.23
CA GLY A 746 0.62 4.30 -24.61
C GLY A 746 1.96 3.79 -25.13
N SER A 747 3.08 4.33 -24.65
CA SER A 747 4.42 3.88 -25.02
C SER A 747 4.77 2.52 -24.39
N ASN A 748 4.10 2.16 -23.30
CA ASN A 748 4.23 0.84 -22.67
C ASN A 748 3.26 -0.21 -23.26
N GLY A 749 2.49 0.15 -24.30
CA GLY A 749 1.50 -0.71 -24.96
C GLY A 749 0.20 -0.87 -24.17
N GLU A 750 -0.13 0.09 -23.30
CA GLU A 750 -1.35 0.06 -22.50
C GLU A 750 -2.56 0.52 -23.34
N VAL A 751 -3.58 -0.34 -23.43
CA VAL A 751 -4.87 -0.06 -24.07
C VAL A 751 -5.95 -0.96 -23.50
N GLY A 752 -7.21 -0.50 -23.49
CA GLY A 752 -8.34 -1.33 -23.05
C GLY A 752 -8.18 -1.78 -21.60
N SER A 753 -8.17 -3.10 -21.35
CA SER A 753 -8.00 -3.63 -19.98
C SER A 753 -6.55 -3.61 -19.48
N LYS A 754 -5.56 -3.48 -20.36
CA LYS A 754 -4.15 -3.30 -19.97
C LYS A 754 -3.93 -1.83 -19.61
N HIS A 755 -4.01 -1.54 -18.32
CA HIS A 755 -3.83 -0.20 -17.76
C HIS A 755 -3.51 -0.29 -16.27
N THR A 756 -3.16 0.84 -15.69
CA THR A 756 -3.04 0.99 -14.25
C THR A 756 -4.29 1.65 -13.68
N LEU A 757 -4.72 1.22 -12.50
CA LEU A 757 -5.93 1.71 -11.85
C LEU A 757 -5.74 1.87 -10.35
N SER A 758 -6.60 2.66 -9.74
CA SER A 758 -6.70 2.81 -8.29
C SER A 758 -7.85 1.95 -7.74
N THR A 759 -7.80 1.63 -6.45
CA THR A 759 -9.01 1.19 -5.73
C THR A 759 -9.94 2.39 -5.45
N TRP A 760 -11.06 2.16 -4.77
CA TRP A 760 -11.93 3.25 -4.32
C TRP A 760 -11.25 4.11 -3.26
N TYR A 761 -11.10 5.39 -3.57
CA TYR A 761 -10.82 6.46 -2.62
C TYR A 761 -12.10 7.25 -2.33
N TRP A 762 -12.00 8.22 -1.44
CA TRP A 762 -13.10 9.12 -1.12
C TRP A 762 -12.84 10.52 -1.70
N LEU A 763 -13.85 11.07 -2.35
CA LEU A 763 -14.00 12.49 -2.64
C LEU A 763 -14.84 13.12 -1.53
N PHE A 764 -14.38 14.24 -0.99
CA PHE A 764 -15.10 15.02 0.02
C PHE A 764 -15.12 16.49 -0.37
N LEU A 765 -16.32 17.07 -0.43
CA LEU A 765 -16.51 18.51 -0.60
C LEU A 765 -16.88 19.11 0.75
N PRO A 766 -15.99 19.89 1.40
CA PRO A 766 -16.27 20.42 2.74
C PRO A 766 -17.53 21.30 2.74
N PRO A 767 -18.48 21.10 3.68
CA PRO A 767 -19.66 21.95 3.76
C PRO A 767 -19.30 23.35 4.24
N GLU A 768 -20.15 24.33 3.94
CA GLU A 768 -20.00 25.66 4.54
C GLU A 768 -20.04 25.60 6.08
N PHE A 769 -19.11 26.31 6.71
CA PHE A 769 -19.00 26.32 8.16
C PHE A 769 -20.14 27.13 8.77
N ASP A 770 -21.15 26.43 9.29
CA ASP A 770 -22.24 27.06 10.04
C ASP A 770 -21.79 27.39 11.47
N TYR A 771 -21.28 28.61 11.66
CA TYR A 771 -20.85 29.13 12.97
C TYR A 771 -21.96 29.06 14.03
N GLN A 772 -23.23 29.21 13.66
CA GLN A 772 -24.35 29.16 14.61
C GLN A 772 -24.58 27.73 15.10
N ARG A 773 -24.55 26.75 14.19
CA ARG A 773 -24.68 25.34 14.55
C ARG A 773 -23.45 24.83 15.31
N VAL A 774 -22.24 25.19 14.88
CA VAL A 774 -21.00 24.63 15.44
C VAL A 774 -20.61 25.28 16.76
N TYR A 775 -20.79 26.60 16.94
CA TYR A 775 -20.44 27.27 18.20
C TYR A 775 -21.66 27.77 18.97
N GLY A 776 -22.67 28.30 18.27
CA GLY A 776 -23.87 28.85 18.91
C GLY A 776 -24.68 27.79 19.66
N LEU A 777 -24.90 26.61 19.07
CA LEU A 777 -25.66 25.53 19.71
C LEU A 777 -24.96 24.97 20.96
N PRO A 778 -23.66 24.60 20.93
CA PRO A 778 -22.94 24.22 22.15
C PRO A 778 -22.94 25.29 23.24
N ALA A 779 -22.73 26.56 22.87
CA ALA A 779 -22.74 27.66 23.83
C ALA A 779 -24.13 27.89 24.43
N GLY A 780 -25.19 27.80 23.61
CA GLY A 780 -26.58 27.91 24.04
C GLY A 780 -26.98 26.80 25.00
N ILE A 781 -26.63 25.53 24.68
CA ILE A 781 -26.90 24.39 25.58
C ILE A 781 -26.11 24.51 26.88
N ALA A 782 -24.82 24.87 26.81
CA ALA A 782 -24.01 25.11 28.00
C ALA A 782 -24.63 26.20 28.89
N LEU A 783 -25.09 27.31 28.31
CA LEU A 783 -25.78 28.37 29.03
C LEU A 783 -27.08 27.89 29.68
N LEU A 784 -27.89 27.09 28.97
CA LEU A 784 -29.12 26.52 29.54
C LEU A 784 -28.83 25.59 30.72
N VAL A 785 -27.81 24.74 30.62
CA VAL A 785 -27.37 23.86 31.72
C VAL A 785 -26.86 24.68 32.91
N PHE A 786 -26.13 25.77 32.65
CA PHE A 786 -25.68 26.70 33.68
C PHE A 786 -26.86 27.36 34.41
N LEU A 787 -27.85 27.88 33.68
CA LEU A 787 -29.05 28.50 34.24
C LEU A 787 -29.91 27.49 35.02
N ALA A 788 -30.05 26.26 34.52
CA ALA A 788 -30.72 25.18 35.23
C ALA A 788 -30.00 24.82 36.53
N GLY A 789 -28.65 24.78 36.51
CA GLY A 789 -27.82 24.61 37.70
C GLY A 789 -28.04 25.71 38.74
N LEU A 790 -28.09 26.98 38.32
CA LEU A 790 -28.40 28.11 39.21
C LEU A 790 -29.81 28.01 39.80
N MET A 791 -30.80 27.62 38.99
CA MET A 791 -32.17 27.40 39.46
C MET A 791 -32.23 26.26 40.50
N LEU A 792 -31.54 25.15 40.24
CA LEU A 792 -31.44 24.02 41.16
C LEU A 792 -30.84 24.45 42.50
N VAL A 793 -29.73 25.19 42.49
CA VAL A 793 -29.10 25.74 43.71
C VAL A 793 -30.09 26.61 44.48
N ARG A 794 -30.78 27.53 43.80
CA ARG A 794 -31.78 28.41 44.42
C ARG A 794 -32.94 27.63 45.04
N LEU A 795 -33.46 26.62 44.34
CA LEU A 795 -34.55 25.77 44.85
C LEU A 795 -34.11 24.97 46.08
N GLN A 796 -32.90 24.42 46.07
CA GLN A 796 -32.37 23.65 47.19
C GLN A 796 -32.05 24.54 48.40
N GLN A 797 -31.54 25.76 48.20
CA GLN A 797 -31.33 26.71 49.29
C GLN A 797 -32.66 27.23 49.88
N LYS A 798 -33.72 27.40 49.06
CA LYS A 798 -35.05 27.75 49.56
C LYS A 798 -35.62 26.69 50.50
N LYS A 799 -35.45 25.40 50.19
CA LYS A 799 -35.89 24.27 51.04
C LYS A 799 -35.14 24.15 52.38
N VAL A 800 -34.05 24.88 52.57
CA VAL A 800 -33.28 24.91 53.83
C VAL A 800 -33.62 26.15 54.67
N LYS A 801 -34.13 27.22 54.03
CA LYS A 801 -34.46 28.49 54.68
C LYS A 801 -35.95 28.63 55.05
N GLY A 802 -36.81 27.78 54.49
CA GLY A 802 -38.20 27.60 54.93
C GLY A 802 -38.35 26.20 55.48
#